data_AF-A0A0C3KK51-F1
#
_entry.id   AF-A0A0C3KK51-F1
#
_cell.length_a   1.000
_cell.length_b   1.000
_cell.length_c   1.000
_cell.angle_alpha   90.00
_cell.angle_beta   90.00
_cell.angle_gamma   90.00
#
_symmetry.space_group_name_H-M   'P 1'
#
loop_
_entity.id
_entity.type
_entity.pdbx_description
1 polymer ?
#
loop_
_entity_poly.entity_id
_entity_poly.type
_entity_poly.pdbx_seq_one_letter_code
_entity_poly.pdbx_strand_id
1 'polypeptide(L)'
;MDDIIQRLKAKAEAFPNNTLLGDTISLLEDLQRRPEDARLISWDALHRDFDQLQERGLWDQSAENDGLLNVLRDFLATASSSTTKSIRPSVDSEEESGESFATVISPPQGFISRLVSNDTLVLPVELVEILDRTYFLRILATDPEQVLPPGKSLLSVISRPHVTSEGSSKPTLRHRVEHMMHKAFWDEAVGNLSNPDPATQLAHLKLLYSDVHVALSSLLPPKHPVLVAISAPLPPTSSPLESTVSFLREVLASLRERCAPVRDPEIESVQRALDNPPIRTARPRELAKLVTDTIKFILEFSRVMKDDLSGFVLGSMTEQQLRSIVAKQAKVMERGVILNIWRKDRVLQGWRSWLEYSPPSFTVSGDVADPRFQWIVCLVQSLGASPLPVSCPLPTRDMQITRADLNGPESPMVSTGSDRDNALPPIFFFAIPALVKLQNHLQALVITAALRTLIRPPPPADGPSLAASTTFTTRVWTILQADISEGSRTNGTKLVNLADEVLRARTQCGLTLSKEEEGRLRGVVDRTLKPTDPVFVLLQNRLLVALVTTLVRLRMESRGRGSVPEILRSGLDRRRDVKRPRLTLDPHYFDGQPLPEGSVEVTVKGFDDPVLSRAIAKTFGEVVIQLEWLESIWGDVIESGIKRNESN
;
A
#
# COMPACT_ATOMS: atom_id res chain seq x y z
N MET A 1 -4.09 31.43 25.89
CA MET A 1 -2.90 30.84 26.53
C MET A 1 -2.83 31.26 27.99
N ASP A 2 -2.88 32.56 28.29
CA ASP A 2 -2.97 33.08 29.66
C ASP A 2 -4.07 32.44 30.51
N ASP A 3 -5.28 32.29 29.95
CA ASP A 3 -6.41 31.69 30.65
C ASP A 3 -6.15 30.23 31.07
N ILE A 4 -5.42 29.47 30.25
CA ILE A 4 -5.03 28.08 30.55
C ILE A 4 -4.02 28.07 31.68
N ILE A 5 -2.98 28.91 31.60
CA ILE A 5 -1.94 29.02 32.61
C ILE A 5 -2.54 29.47 33.95
N GLN A 6 -3.47 30.43 33.95
CA GLN A 6 -4.12 30.90 35.17
C GLN A 6 -5.00 29.82 35.81
N ARG A 7 -5.75 29.04 35.03
CA ARG A 7 -6.55 27.90 35.53
C ARG A 7 -5.66 26.79 36.09
N LEU A 8 -4.56 26.46 35.42
CA LEU A 8 -3.60 25.46 35.91
C LEU A 8 -2.89 25.94 37.19
N LYS A 9 -2.53 27.23 37.29
CA LYS A 9 -1.96 27.82 38.52
C LYS A 9 -2.93 27.76 39.71
N ALA A 10 -4.21 28.07 39.49
CA ALA A 10 -5.22 27.96 40.53
C ALA A 10 -5.38 26.51 41.04
N LYS A 11 -5.26 25.52 40.14
CA LYS A 11 -5.24 24.10 40.52
C LYS A 11 -3.92 23.70 41.19
N ALA A 12 -2.80 24.34 40.83
CA ALA A 12 -1.49 24.08 41.44
C ALA A 12 -1.40 24.56 42.89
N GLU A 13 -2.10 25.64 43.24
CA GLU A 13 -2.26 26.09 44.63
C GLU A 13 -2.99 25.05 45.50
N ALA A 14 -3.97 24.34 44.91
CA ALA A 14 -4.70 23.27 45.59
C ALA A 14 -3.89 21.95 45.67
N PHE A 15 -2.97 21.70 44.73
CA PHE A 15 -2.21 20.45 44.62
C PHE A 15 -0.70 20.68 44.40
N PRO A 16 0.04 21.20 45.39
CA PRO A 16 1.44 21.63 45.23
C PRO A 16 2.43 20.48 44.96
N ASN A 17 2.05 19.23 45.23
CA ASN A 17 2.94 18.06 45.09
C ASN A 17 2.85 17.40 43.70
N ASN A 18 2.06 17.94 42.76
CA ASN A 18 1.89 17.31 41.46
C ASN A 18 2.91 17.81 40.43
N THR A 19 3.90 16.96 40.12
CA THR A 19 4.97 17.28 39.17
C THR A 19 4.45 17.52 37.75
N LEU A 20 3.46 16.75 37.29
CA LEU A 20 2.90 16.87 35.94
C LEU A 20 2.21 18.23 35.73
N LEU A 21 1.55 18.75 36.76
CA LEU A 21 0.94 20.08 36.74
C LEU A 21 2.01 21.19 36.71
N GLY A 22 3.11 21.02 37.45
CA GLY A 22 4.24 21.97 37.41
C GLY A 22 4.97 21.97 36.06
N ASP A 23 5.18 20.80 35.48
CA ASP A 23 5.86 20.62 34.20
C ASP A 23 5.03 21.21 33.05
N THR A 24 3.72 20.97 33.04
CA THR A 24 2.80 21.55 32.03
C THR A 24 2.68 23.07 32.14
N ILE A 25 2.65 23.63 33.35
CA ILE A 25 2.68 25.09 33.55
C ILE A 25 4.00 25.67 33.04
N SER A 26 5.13 25.04 33.38
CA SER A 26 6.47 25.51 32.95
C SER A 26 6.60 25.48 31.43
N LEU A 27 6.14 24.40 30.79
CA LEU A 27 6.12 24.25 29.34
C LEU A 27 5.28 25.35 28.65
N LEU A 28 4.10 25.66 29.19
CA LEU A 28 3.23 26.70 28.65
C LEU A 28 3.79 28.11 28.89
N GLU A 29 4.43 28.36 30.03
CA GLU A 29 5.14 29.63 30.30
C GLU A 29 6.35 29.83 29.39
N ASP A 30 7.11 28.77 29.12
CA ASP A 30 8.25 28.82 28.20
C ASP A 30 7.78 29.07 26.77
N LEU A 31 6.72 28.40 26.33
CA LEU A 31 6.10 28.60 25.02
C LEU A 31 5.48 30.01 24.89
N GLN A 32 4.98 30.59 25.98
CA GLN A 32 4.54 31.98 26.01
C GLN A 32 5.70 32.98 25.89
N ARG A 33 6.83 32.72 26.56
CA ARG A 33 8.03 33.57 26.52
C ARG A 33 8.78 33.46 25.19
N ARG A 34 8.73 32.29 24.55
CA ARG A 34 9.44 31.94 23.32
C ARG A 34 8.52 31.21 22.36
N PRO A 35 7.68 31.94 21.59
CA PRO A 35 6.77 31.33 20.63
C PRO A 35 7.49 30.57 19.50
N GLU A 36 8.77 30.84 19.26
CA GLU A 36 9.63 30.12 18.30
C GLU A 36 9.84 28.64 18.71
N ASP A 37 9.83 28.33 20.01
CA ASP A 37 10.02 26.98 20.55
C ASP A 37 8.78 26.09 20.35
N ALA A 38 7.65 26.68 19.91
CA ALA A 38 6.42 25.95 19.59
C ALA A 38 6.62 24.84 18.54
N ARG A 39 7.67 24.90 17.72
CA ARG A 39 8.00 23.85 16.73
C ARG A 39 8.57 22.58 17.35
N LEU A 40 9.18 22.69 18.53
CA LEU A 40 9.79 21.56 19.23
C LEU A 40 8.75 20.75 20.01
N ILE A 41 7.55 21.31 20.20
CA ILE A 41 6.50 20.73 21.01
C ILE A 41 5.44 20.12 20.09
N SER A 42 5.34 18.78 20.08
CA SER A 42 4.28 18.08 19.38
C SER A 42 2.94 18.27 20.12
N TRP A 43 1.89 18.62 19.37
CA TRP A 43 0.52 18.69 19.91
C TRP A 43 0.10 17.39 20.59
N ASP A 44 0.54 16.24 20.08
CA ASP A 44 0.20 14.93 20.68
C ASP A 44 0.85 14.73 22.05
N ALA A 45 2.03 15.32 22.29
CA ALA A 45 2.66 15.29 23.62
C ALA A 45 1.86 16.15 24.61
N LEU A 46 1.53 17.38 24.21
CA LEU A 46 0.76 18.30 25.03
C LEU A 46 -0.66 17.79 25.32
N HIS A 47 -1.33 17.20 24.32
CA HIS A 47 -2.66 16.62 24.49
C HIS A 47 -2.65 15.45 25.47
N ARG A 48 -1.63 14.58 25.41
CA ARG A 48 -1.46 13.50 26.39
C ARG A 48 -1.27 14.02 27.80
N ASP A 49 -0.58 15.14 27.99
CA ASP A 49 -0.43 15.73 29.32
C ASP A 49 -1.76 16.29 29.84
N PHE A 50 -2.59 16.88 28.97
CA PHE A 50 -3.94 17.31 29.33
C PHE A 50 -4.90 16.15 29.60
N ASP A 51 -4.79 15.04 28.84
CA ASP A 51 -5.54 13.81 29.11
C ASP A 51 -5.16 13.24 30.49
N GLN A 52 -3.86 13.22 30.83
CA GLN A 52 -3.39 12.80 32.15
C GLN A 52 -3.83 13.73 33.28
N LEU A 53 -3.89 15.05 33.04
CA LEU A 53 -4.46 16.01 34.01
C LEU A 53 -5.95 15.77 34.19
N GLN A 54 -6.66 15.41 33.14
CA GLN A 54 -8.09 15.14 33.16
C GLN A 54 -8.42 13.84 33.89
N GLU A 55 -7.68 12.76 33.63
CA GLU A 55 -7.80 11.48 34.35
C GLU A 55 -7.55 11.65 35.87
N ARG A 56 -6.67 12.58 36.25
CA ARG A 56 -6.37 12.90 37.65
C ARG A 56 -7.35 13.90 38.28
N GLY A 57 -8.35 14.38 37.55
CA GLY A 57 -9.33 15.36 38.03
C GLY A 57 -8.75 16.77 38.24
N LEU A 58 -7.61 17.08 37.61
CA LEU A 58 -6.94 18.38 37.69
C LEU A 58 -7.34 19.30 36.53
N TRP A 59 -7.88 18.72 35.45
CA TRP A 59 -8.46 19.44 34.33
C TRP A 59 -9.89 18.97 34.06
N ASP A 60 -10.85 19.88 34.18
CA ASP A 60 -12.27 19.54 34.10
C ASP A 60 -12.72 19.41 32.62
N GLN A 61 -13.49 18.38 32.26
CA GLN A 61 -14.15 18.30 30.95
C GLN A 61 -15.28 19.32 30.89
N SER A 62 -15.01 20.49 30.32
CA SER A 62 -16.00 21.54 30.07
C SER A 62 -15.82 22.09 28.68
N ALA A 63 -16.92 22.50 28.04
CA ALA A 63 -16.90 23.08 26.71
C ALA A 63 -15.98 24.33 26.62
N GLU A 64 -15.82 25.06 27.73
CA GLU A 64 -14.86 26.17 27.82
C GLU A 64 -13.41 25.68 27.74
N ASN A 65 -13.07 24.61 28.47
CA ASN A 65 -11.72 24.05 28.48
C ASN A 65 -11.36 23.42 27.13
N ASP A 66 -12.31 22.76 26.47
CA ASP A 66 -12.12 22.23 25.11
C ASP A 66 -11.92 23.37 24.10
N GLY A 67 -12.64 24.48 24.26
CA GLY A 67 -12.41 25.70 23.50
C GLY A 67 -11.00 26.26 23.66
N LEU A 68 -10.49 26.30 24.91
CA LEU A 68 -9.14 26.76 25.20
C LEU A 68 -8.05 25.84 24.60
N LEU A 69 -8.26 24.52 24.62
CA LEU A 69 -7.36 23.55 23.99
C LEU A 69 -7.34 23.69 22.46
N ASN A 70 -8.49 23.93 21.84
CA ASN A 70 -8.55 24.19 20.39
C ASN A 70 -7.80 25.47 20.00
N VAL A 71 -7.93 26.55 20.78
CA VAL A 71 -7.16 27.79 20.56
C VAL A 71 -5.65 27.54 20.70
N LEU A 72 -5.24 26.68 21.64
CA LEU A 72 -3.83 26.30 21.82
C LEU A 72 -3.30 25.47 20.63
N ARG A 73 -4.14 24.56 20.10
CA ARG A 73 -3.83 23.79 18.89
C ARG A 73 -3.64 24.70 17.67
N ASP A 74 -4.55 25.65 17.48
CA ASP A 74 -4.48 26.61 16.38
C ASP A 74 -3.25 27.51 16.52
N PHE A 75 -2.87 27.90 17.74
CA PHE A 75 -1.64 28.62 18.01
C PHE A 75 -0.39 27.82 17.58
N LEU A 76 -0.30 26.54 17.94
CA LEU A 76 0.81 25.67 17.53
C LEU A 76 0.86 25.45 16.01
N ALA A 77 -0.31 25.26 15.38
CA ALA A 77 -0.40 25.10 13.93
C ALA A 77 -0.01 26.37 13.17
N THR A 78 -0.44 27.54 13.65
CA THR A 78 -0.08 28.84 13.05
C THR A 78 1.40 29.17 13.26
N ALA A 79 1.96 28.92 14.44
CA ALA A 79 3.39 29.07 14.71
C ALA A 79 4.26 28.18 13.81
N SER A 80 3.82 26.95 13.52
CA SER A 80 4.46 26.04 12.57
C SER A 80 4.43 26.57 11.11
N SER A 81 3.36 27.28 10.73
CA SER A 81 3.17 27.77 9.36
C SER A 81 3.86 29.11 9.03
N SER A 82 4.09 29.97 10.02
CA SER A 82 4.35 31.41 9.81
C SER A 82 5.76 31.77 9.31
N THR A 83 6.71 30.84 9.27
CA THR A 83 8.13 31.15 8.97
C THR A 83 8.57 30.81 7.55
N THR A 84 7.63 30.56 6.64
CA THR A 84 7.91 30.25 5.22
C THR A 84 7.94 31.48 4.30
N LYS A 85 7.82 32.71 4.82
CA LYS A 85 7.88 33.96 4.03
C LYS A 85 9.13 34.81 4.34
N SER A 86 10.32 34.34 3.97
CA SER A 86 11.46 35.22 3.71
C SER A 86 12.53 34.56 2.81
N ILE A 87 12.47 34.93 1.52
CA ILE A 87 13.57 35.03 0.53
C ILE A 87 14.69 33.97 0.59
N ARG A 88 14.55 32.86 -0.16
CA ARG A 88 15.57 32.23 -1.06
C ARG A 88 15.03 30.94 -1.73
N PRO A 89 15.61 30.49 -2.86
CA PRO A 89 14.99 29.52 -3.74
C PRO A 89 15.15 28.07 -3.24
N SER A 90 14.01 27.38 -3.21
CA SER A 90 13.78 25.94 -3.38
C SER A 90 14.98 25.00 -3.21
N VAL A 91 15.19 24.53 -1.98
CA VAL A 91 15.77 23.23 -1.65
C VAL A 91 15.09 22.72 -0.37
N ASP A 92 14.56 21.51 -0.46
CA ASP A 92 14.16 20.56 0.59
C ASP A 92 12.98 20.90 1.53
N SER A 93 11.90 20.13 1.37
CA SER A 93 11.07 19.67 2.48
C SER A 93 11.51 18.25 2.80
N GLU A 94 12.20 18.10 3.93
CA GLU A 94 12.46 16.82 4.59
C GLU A 94 11.12 16.23 5.08
N GLU A 95 10.38 15.58 4.19
CA GLU A 95 9.68 14.37 4.61
C GLU A 95 10.74 13.27 4.65
N GLU A 96 10.74 12.47 5.72
CA GLU A 96 11.52 11.25 5.85
C GLU A 96 11.24 10.32 4.66
N SER A 97 11.91 10.59 3.55
CA SER A 97 12.12 9.63 2.48
C SER A 97 13.08 8.61 3.03
N GLY A 98 12.53 7.69 3.83
CA GLY A 98 13.05 6.35 3.85
C GLY A 98 13.03 5.86 2.41
N GLU A 99 14.11 6.08 1.67
CA GLU A 99 14.54 5.25 0.56
C GLU A 99 14.80 3.85 1.12
N SER A 100 13.72 3.20 1.56
CA SER A 100 13.67 1.77 1.78
C SER A 100 13.98 1.15 0.44
N PHE A 101 15.07 0.38 0.41
CA PHE A 101 15.45 -0.55 -0.64
C PHE A 101 14.25 -0.98 -1.50
N ALA A 102 13.97 -0.22 -2.57
CA ALA A 102 12.85 -0.48 -3.44
C ALA A 102 13.27 -1.63 -4.35
N THR A 103 13.28 -2.83 -3.79
CA THR A 103 13.98 -4.00 -4.33
C THR A 103 13.20 -4.67 -5.47
N VAL A 104 12.00 -4.18 -5.77
CA VAL A 104 11.11 -4.76 -6.79
C VAL A 104 11.04 -3.85 -8.01
N ILE A 105 11.77 -4.22 -9.05
CA ILE A 105 11.63 -3.65 -10.39
C ILE A 105 10.54 -4.42 -11.13
N SER A 106 9.55 -3.71 -11.67
CA SER A 106 8.46 -4.32 -12.45
C SER A 106 9.02 -5.00 -13.71
N PRO A 107 8.62 -6.24 -14.05
CA PRO A 107 8.94 -6.83 -15.34
C PRO A 107 8.31 -6.03 -16.50
N PRO A 108 8.84 -6.13 -17.75
CA PRO A 108 8.28 -5.44 -18.89
C PRO A 108 6.80 -5.79 -19.10
N GLN A 109 6.00 -4.75 -19.41
CA GLN A 109 4.54 -4.57 -19.34
C GLN A 109 3.62 -5.60 -20.03
N GLY A 110 4.09 -6.78 -20.43
CA GLY A 110 3.35 -7.73 -21.25
C GLY A 110 2.29 -8.58 -20.52
N PHE A 111 2.25 -8.59 -19.18
CA PHE A 111 1.48 -9.60 -18.42
C PHE A 111 0.38 -9.05 -17.51
N ILE A 112 0.20 -7.73 -17.38
CA ILE A 112 -0.68 -7.16 -16.34
C ILE A 112 -1.91 -6.50 -16.98
N SER A 113 -3.10 -6.87 -16.52
CA SER A 113 -4.35 -6.16 -16.81
C SER A 113 -4.24 -4.71 -16.31
N ARG A 114 -4.34 -3.75 -17.23
CA ARG A 114 -4.29 -2.32 -16.90
C ARG A 114 -5.46 -1.95 -15.98
N LEU A 115 -5.17 -1.21 -14.92
CA LEU A 115 -6.16 -0.68 -13.97
C LEU A 115 -7.16 0.27 -14.64
N VAL A 116 -6.74 0.96 -15.70
CA VAL A 116 -7.52 2.00 -16.37
C VAL A 116 -7.96 1.50 -17.74
N SER A 117 -9.28 1.28 -17.90
CA SER A 117 -9.90 1.08 -19.21
C SER A 117 -9.92 2.39 -20.00
N ASN A 118 -9.80 2.28 -21.33
CA ASN A 118 -9.54 3.35 -22.32
C ASN A 118 -10.60 4.48 -22.45
N ASP A 119 -11.45 4.73 -21.46
CA ASP A 119 -12.50 5.74 -21.60
C ASP A 119 -12.00 7.14 -21.23
N THR A 120 -11.74 7.94 -22.27
CA THR A 120 -11.75 9.42 -22.36
C THR A 120 -10.87 10.27 -21.42
N LEU A 121 -10.23 9.71 -20.40
CA LEU A 121 -9.39 10.45 -19.47
C LEU A 121 -7.91 10.29 -19.84
N VAL A 122 -7.35 11.35 -20.42
CA VAL A 122 -5.90 11.46 -20.64
C VAL A 122 -5.24 11.68 -19.27
N LEU A 123 -4.88 10.58 -18.60
CA LEU A 123 -4.08 10.63 -17.37
C LEU A 123 -2.61 10.93 -17.71
N PRO A 124 -1.89 11.69 -16.88
CA PRO A 124 -0.43 11.84 -17.01
C PRO A 124 0.26 10.47 -17.00
N VAL A 125 1.26 10.29 -17.87
CA VAL A 125 1.96 9.00 -18.03
C VAL A 125 2.62 8.58 -16.71
N GLU A 126 3.16 9.53 -15.98
CA GLU A 126 3.79 9.33 -14.68
C GLU A 126 2.79 8.76 -13.65
N LEU A 127 1.55 9.25 -13.69
CA LEU A 127 0.49 8.74 -12.81
C LEU A 127 0.12 7.31 -13.17
N VAL A 128 0.01 6.99 -14.46
CA VAL A 128 -0.28 5.63 -14.93
C VAL A 128 0.82 4.66 -14.48
N GLU A 129 2.10 5.05 -14.62
CA GLU A 129 3.23 4.23 -14.16
C GLU A 129 3.20 3.98 -12.64
N ILE A 130 2.85 5.00 -11.86
CA ILE A 130 2.71 4.87 -10.40
C ILE A 130 1.54 3.95 -10.04
N LEU A 131 0.39 4.10 -10.71
CA LEU A 131 -0.79 3.25 -10.51
C LEU A 131 -0.51 1.79 -10.85
N ASP A 132 0.08 1.53 -12.02
CA ASP A 132 0.43 0.18 -12.48
C ASP A 132 1.46 -0.47 -11.55
N ARG A 133 2.49 0.28 -11.10
CA ARG A 133 3.48 -0.21 -10.14
C ARG A 133 2.85 -0.56 -8.80
N THR A 134 1.95 0.28 -8.31
CA THR A 134 1.28 0.07 -7.01
C THR A 134 0.35 -1.14 -7.06
N TYR A 135 -0.39 -1.29 -8.16
CA TYR A 135 -1.24 -2.45 -8.39
C TYR A 135 -0.45 -3.74 -8.53
N PHE A 136 0.66 -3.70 -9.27
CA PHE A 136 1.56 -4.84 -9.38
C PHE A 136 2.07 -5.30 -8.00
N LEU A 137 2.51 -4.36 -7.15
CA LEU A 137 2.96 -4.68 -5.80
C LEU A 137 1.83 -5.26 -4.93
N ARG A 138 0.60 -4.74 -5.08
CA ARG A 138 -0.58 -5.31 -4.43
C ARG A 138 -0.81 -6.76 -4.88
N ILE A 139 -0.86 -7.04 -6.18
CA ILE A 139 -1.08 -8.42 -6.66
C ILE A 139 0.07 -9.32 -6.19
N LEU A 140 1.31 -8.85 -6.26
CA LEU A 140 2.47 -9.61 -5.80
C LEU A 140 2.38 -9.97 -4.31
N ALA A 141 1.76 -9.11 -3.50
CA ALA A 141 1.52 -9.35 -2.09
C ALA A 141 0.32 -10.26 -1.82
N THR A 142 -0.79 -10.11 -2.56
CA THR A 142 -2.05 -10.83 -2.29
C THR A 142 -2.15 -12.17 -3.04
N ASP A 143 -1.68 -12.23 -4.28
CA ASP A 143 -1.75 -13.40 -5.15
C ASP A 143 -0.50 -13.47 -6.06
N PRO A 144 0.65 -13.89 -5.50
CA PRO A 144 1.90 -13.96 -6.26
C PRO A 144 1.84 -14.98 -7.41
N GLU A 145 0.95 -15.97 -7.36
CA GLU A 145 0.83 -17.03 -8.37
C GLU A 145 0.29 -16.50 -9.70
N GLN A 146 -0.51 -15.42 -9.67
CA GLN A 146 -1.00 -14.76 -10.88
C GLN A 146 0.10 -14.03 -11.66
N VAL A 147 1.16 -13.61 -10.97
CA VAL A 147 2.19 -12.71 -11.53
C VAL A 147 3.50 -13.44 -11.80
N LEU A 148 3.88 -14.37 -10.91
CA LEU A 148 5.12 -15.11 -11.04
C LEU A 148 4.97 -16.22 -12.09
N PRO A 149 6.02 -16.48 -12.90
CA PRO A 149 6.01 -17.64 -13.78
C PRO A 149 5.82 -18.94 -12.98
N PRO A 150 5.08 -19.93 -13.51
CA PRO A 150 4.79 -21.16 -12.78
C PRO A 150 6.09 -21.85 -12.34
N GLY A 151 6.15 -22.24 -11.06
CA GLY A 151 7.31 -22.90 -10.45
C GLY A 151 8.45 -21.96 -10.02
N LYS A 152 8.30 -20.63 -10.15
CA LYS A 152 9.28 -19.65 -9.63
C LYS A 152 8.80 -19.04 -8.31
N SER A 153 9.69 -19.04 -7.32
CA SER A 153 9.44 -18.34 -6.06
C SER A 153 9.67 -16.84 -6.20
N LEU A 154 9.04 -16.05 -5.33
CA LEU A 154 9.24 -14.60 -5.24
C LEU A 154 10.73 -14.25 -5.07
N LEU A 155 11.42 -15.01 -4.21
CA LEU A 155 12.86 -14.91 -4.00
C LEU A 155 13.63 -15.08 -5.30
N SER A 156 13.32 -16.08 -6.12
CA SER A 156 14.04 -16.34 -7.38
C SER A 156 13.88 -15.25 -8.45
N VAL A 157 12.81 -14.45 -8.37
CA VAL A 157 12.57 -13.34 -9.29
C VAL A 157 13.27 -12.08 -8.79
N ILE A 158 13.22 -11.82 -7.49
CA ILE A 158 13.81 -10.63 -6.86
C ILE A 158 15.34 -10.78 -6.71
N SER A 159 15.85 -12.00 -6.45
CA SER A 159 17.27 -12.26 -6.27
C SER A 159 18.08 -12.28 -7.56
N ARG A 160 17.44 -12.07 -8.72
CA ARG A 160 18.19 -11.93 -9.96
C ARG A 160 19.11 -10.72 -9.81
N PRO A 161 20.44 -10.93 -9.77
CA PRO A 161 21.34 -9.80 -9.73
C PRO A 161 21.02 -8.93 -10.93
N HIS A 162 21.21 -7.63 -10.81
CA HIS A 162 21.28 -6.70 -11.94
C HIS A 162 22.50 -7.07 -12.81
N VAL A 163 22.54 -8.30 -13.32
CA VAL A 163 23.37 -8.65 -14.46
C VAL A 163 22.76 -7.85 -15.58
N THR A 164 23.32 -6.65 -15.76
CA THR A 164 23.22 -5.89 -16.98
C THR A 164 23.27 -6.91 -18.09
N SER A 165 22.19 -7.00 -18.87
CA SER A 165 22.09 -7.88 -20.02
C SER A 165 23.04 -7.35 -21.09
N GLU A 166 24.35 -7.40 -20.83
CA GLU A 166 25.44 -6.99 -21.72
C GLU A 166 25.71 -8.07 -22.78
N GLY A 167 24.97 -9.18 -22.75
CA GLY A 167 25.28 -10.36 -23.54
C GLY A 167 24.79 -10.38 -25.00
N SER A 168 23.92 -9.49 -25.49
CA SER A 168 23.41 -9.70 -26.88
C SER A 168 22.76 -8.56 -27.67
N SER A 169 22.66 -7.32 -27.18
CA SER A 169 22.11 -6.24 -28.01
C SER A 169 23.10 -5.09 -28.16
N LYS A 170 23.31 -4.67 -29.42
CA LYS A 170 24.13 -3.50 -29.77
C LYS A 170 23.73 -2.34 -28.85
N PRO A 171 24.69 -1.57 -28.31
CA PRO A 171 24.40 -0.48 -27.37
C PRO A 171 23.38 0.45 -28.02
N THR A 172 22.22 0.58 -27.37
CA THR A 172 21.16 1.50 -27.79
C THR A 172 21.71 2.91 -27.86
N LEU A 173 21.16 3.75 -28.75
CA LEU A 173 21.59 5.15 -28.90
C LEU A 173 21.60 5.88 -27.54
N ARG A 174 20.62 5.57 -26.67
CA ARG A 174 20.54 6.08 -25.29
C ARG A 174 21.80 5.77 -24.48
N HIS A 175 22.30 4.55 -24.52
CA HIS A 175 23.50 4.16 -23.79
C HIS A 175 24.77 4.86 -24.31
N ARG A 176 24.86 5.10 -25.63
CA ARG A 176 25.97 5.87 -26.21
C ARG A 176 25.94 7.34 -25.78
N VAL A 177 24.75 7.95 -25.79
CA VAL A 177 24.57 9.33 -25.34
C VAL A 177 24.88 9.45 -23.84
N GLU A 178 24.39 8.52 -23.03
CA GLU A 178 24.69 8.45 -21.59
C GLU A 178 26.19 8.32 -21.33
N HIS A 179 26.88 7.41 -22.03
CA HIS A 179 28.34 7.26 -21.91
C HIS A 179 29.08 8.54 -22.34
N MET A 180 28.65 9.21 -23.42
CA MET A 180 29.24 10.48 -23.84
C MET A 180 29.01 11.59 -22.81
N MET A 181 27.80 11.68 -22.24
CA MET A 181 27.46 12.66 -21.20
C MET A 181 28.25 12.40 -19.91
N HIS A 182 28.33 11.15 -19.46
CA HIS A 182 29.13 10.77 -18.29
C HIS A 182 30.62 11.09 -18.50
N LYS A 183 31.15 10.79 -19.69
CA LYS A 183 32.54 11.14 -20.02
C LYS A 183 32.76 12.65 -20.01
N ALA A 184 31.87 13.41 -20.66
CA ALA A 184 31.95 14.87 -20.69
C ALA A 184 31.88 15.48 -19.29
N PHE A 185 30.99 14.99 -18.44
CA PHE A 185 30.87 15.40 -17.04
C PHE A 185 32.17 15.18 -16.26
N TRP A 186 32.77 13.99 -16.37
CA TRP A 186 34.03 13.70 -15.66
C TRP A 186 35.24 14.46 -16.23
N ASP A 187 35.30 14.67 -17.54
CA ASP A 187 36.33 15.49 -18.18
C ASP A 187 36.22 16.96 -17.75
N GLU A 188 34.99 17.48 -17.60
CA GLU A 188 34.70 18.80 -17.05
C GLU A 188 35.08 18.90 -15.56
N ALA A 189 34.73 17.89 -14.76
CA ALA A 189 35.09 17.82 -13.34
C ALA A 189 36.61 17.88 -13.13
N VAL A 190 37.37 17.11 -13.91
CA VAL A 190 38.85 17.18 -13.89
C VAL A 190 39.33 18.56 -14.31
N GLY A 191 38.72 19.17 -15.34
CA GLY A 191 39.06 20.52 -15.80
C GLY A 191 38.86 21.58 -14.71
N ASN A 192 37.72 21.58 -14.04
CA ASN A 192 37.37 22.52 -12.98
C ASN A 192 38.23 22.33 -11.72
N LEU A 193 38.51 21.09 -11.33
CA LEU A 193 39.38 20.77 -10.19
C LEU A 193 40.86 21.04 -10.47
N SER A 194 41.27 21.05 -11.76
CA SER A 194 42.64 21.40 -12.16
C SER A 194 42.92 22.91 -12.11
N ASN A 195 41.90 23.75 -11.96
CA ASN A 195 42.05 25.20 -11.84
C ASN A 195 42.72 25.53 -10.49
N PRO A 196 43.81 26.31 -10.43
CA PRO A 196 44.47 26.67 -9.18
C PRO A 196 43.64 27.56 -8.24
N ASP A 197 42.49 28.09 -8.69
CA ASP A 197 41.60 28.89 -7.86
C ASP A 197 40.82 28.03 -6.83
N PRO A 198 41.04 28.20 -5.52
CA PRO A 198 40.38 27.39 -4.49
C PRO A 198 38.85 27.62 -4.43
N ALA A 199 38.35 28.80 -4.81
CA ALA A 199 36.91 29.06 -4.79
C ALA A 199 36.16 28.19 -5.82
N THR A 200 36.73 28.07 -7.02
CA THR A 200 36.22 27.19 -8.09
C THR A 200 36.32 25.71 -7.69
N GLN A 201 37.44 25.29 -7.08
CA GLN A 201 37.62 23.91 -6.59
C GLN A 201 36.60 23.54 -5.50
N LEU A 202 36.40 24.41 -4.51
CA LEU A 202 35.49 24.16 -3.38
C LEU A 202 34.02 24.06 -3.83
N ALA A 203 33.60 24.93 -4.76
CA ALA A 203 32.23 24.89 -5.29
C ALA A 203 31.94 23.56 -5.99
N HIS A 204 32.88 23.04 -6.77
CA HIS A 204 32.71 21.78 -7.49
C HIS A 204 32.86 20.55 -6.56
N LEU A 205 33.80 20.57 -5.62
CA LEU A 205 33.93 19.53 -4.59
C LEU A 205 32.66 19.37 -3.76
N LYS A 206 31.97 20.47 -3.44
CA LYS A 206 30.70 20.42 -2.72
C LYS A 206 29.64 19.60 -3.46
N LEU A 207 29.54 19.74 -4.78
CA LEU A 207 28.59 18.96 -5.60
C LEU A 207 28.96 17.47 -5.62
N LEU A 208 30.24 17.15 -5.79
CA LEU A 208 30.71 15.77 -5.74
C LEU A 208 30.51 15.14 -4.35
N TYR A 209 30.63 15.94 -3.29
CA TYR A 209 30.36 15.49 -1.92
C TYR A 209 28.87 15.21 -1.71
N SER A 210 27.96 16.03 -2.25
CA SER A 210 26.53 15.69 -2.21
C SER A 210 26.22 14.40 -2.96
N ASP A 211 26.87 14.14 -4.11
CA ASP A 211 26.68 12.89 -4.85
C ASP A 211 27.18 11.68 -4.04
N VAL A 212 28.34 11.81 -3.40
CA VAL A 212 28.89 10.77 -2.50
C VAL A 212 27.99 10.59 -1.27
N HIS A 213 27.43 11.66 -0.70
CA HIS A 213 26.49 11.57 0.41
C HIS A 213 25.25 10.75 0.01
N VAL A 214 24.62 11.06 -1.12
CA VAL A 214 23.45 10.34 -1.64
C VAL A 214 23.80 8.88 -1.96
N ALA A 215 24.98 8.63 -2.52
CA ALA A 215 25.42 7.27 -2.80
C ALA A 215 25.60 6.45 -1.52
N LEU A 216 26.21 7.04 -0.49
CA LEU A 216 26.57 6.38 0.77
C LEU A 216 25.45 6.34 1.82
N SER A 217 24.45 7.20 1.75
CA SER A 217 23.36 7.28 2.75
C SER A 217 22.62 5.95 2.94
N SER A 218 22.40 5.20 1.85
CA SER A 218 21.77 3.88 1.89
C SER A 218 22.67 2.75 2.42
N LEU A 219 23.99 2.97 2.43
CA LEU A 219 24.96 2.00 2.96
C LEU A 219 25.24 2.33 4.43
N LEU A 220 25.61 3.57 4.70
CA LEU A 220 25.81 4.34 5.94
C LEU A 220 24.68 4.31 7.01
N PRO A 221 24.86 4.02 8.32
CA PRO A 221 23.90 4.50 9.32
C PRO A 221 23.79 6.04 9.27
N PRO A 222 22.61 6.64 9.49
CA PRO A 222 22.41 8.09 9.33
C PRO A 222 23.29 8.94 10.26
N LYS A 223 23.77 8.38 11.38
CA LYS A 223 24.67 9.06 12.34
C LYS A 223 26.15 8.69 12.17
N HIS A 224 26.53 8.09 11.04
CA HIS A 224 27.91 7.67 10.80
C HIS A 224 28.84 8.91 10.64
N PRO A 225 30.04 8.94 11.27
CA PRO A 225 30.95 10.08 11.23
C PRO A 225 31.23 10.60 9.81
N VAL A 226 31.42 9.69 8.86
CA VAL A 226 31.62 10.04 7.44
C VAL A 226 30.44 10.81 6.84
N LEU A 227 29.19 10.39 7.07
CA LEU A 227 28.03 11.13 6.53
C LEU A 227 27.92 12.52 7.15
N VAL A 228 28.17 12.62 8.46
CA VAL A 228 28.19 13.91 9.18
C VAL A 228 29.29 14.82 8.62
N ALA A 229 30.47 14.29 8.33
CA ALA A 229 31.58 15.04 7.75
C ALA A 229 31.33 15.49 6.31
N ILE A 230 30.61 14.71 5.49
CA ILE A 230 30.24 15.09 4.11
C ILE A 230 29.20 16.21 4.12
N SER A 231 28.26 16.15 5.05
CA SER A 231 27.17 17.14 5.18
C SER A 231 27.63 18.44 5.86
N ALA A 232 28.78 18.43 6.54
CA ALA A 232 29.37 19.62 7.13
C ALA A 232 29.90 20.58 6.07
N PRO A 233 29.87 21.91 6.32
CA PRO A 233 30.48 22.87 5.41
C PRO A 233 31.98 22.61 5.27
N LEU A 234 32.48 22.58 4.03
CA LEU A 234 33.89 22.39 3.73
C LEU A 234 34.74 23.43 4.48
N PRO A 235 35.79 23.03 5.21
CA PRO A 235 36.64 23.97 5.92
C PRO A 235 37.34 24.90 4.91
N PRO A 236 37.48 26.20 5.21
CA PRO A 236 38.23 27.11 4.37
C PRO A 236 39.71 26.72 4.42
N THR A 237 40.16 25.98 3.42
CA THR A 237 41.53 25.46 3.34
C THR A 237 42.26 26.11 2.17
N SER A 238 43.55 26.37 2.35
CA SER A 238 44.43 26.89 1.29
C SER A 238 44.79 25.83 0.24
N SER A 239 44.47 24.55 0.49
CA SER A 239 44.71 23.42 -0.39
C SER A 239 43.54 22.42 -0.39
N PRO A 240 42.40 22.76 -1.02
CA PRO A 240 41.18 21.95 -1.00
C PRO A 240 41.40 20.50 -1.41
N LEU A 241 42.21 20.25 -2.44
CA LEU A 241 42.50 18.90 -2.94
C LEU A 241 43.26 18.02 -1.93
N GLU A 242 44.20 18.57 -1.16
CA GLU A 242 44.95 17.80 -0.16
C GLU A 242 44.03 17.38 1.00
N SER A 243 43.15 18.29 1.45
CA SER A 243 42.13 17.98 2.46
C SER A 243 41.13 16.92 1.95
N THR A 244 40.70 17.01 0.69
CA THR A 244 39.85 16.00 0.07
C THR A 244 40.52 14.63 0.00
N VAL A 245 41.81 14.54 -0.32
CA VAL A 245 42.53 13.25 -0.30
C VAL A 245 42.49 12.61 1.10
N SER A 246 42.73 13.38 2.16
CA SER A 246 42.64 12.87 3.53
C SER A 246 41.22 12.38 3.86
N PHE A 247 40.21 13.13 3.43
CA PHE A 247 38.81 12.79 3.65
C PHE A 247 38.41 11.51 2.89
N LEU A 248 38.80 11.38 1.62
CA LEU A 248 38.52 10.19 0.80
C LEU A 248 39.18 8.92 1.37
N ARG A 249 40.34 9.03 2.03
CA ARG A 249 40.94 7.90 2.76
C ARG A 249 40.03 7.40 3.88
N GLU A 250 39.43 8.31 4.65
CA GLU A 250 38.51 7.96 5.74
C GLU A 250 37.21 7.32 5.19
N VAL A 251 36.71 7.83 4.06
CA VAL A 251 35.56 7.22 3.35
C VAL A 251 35.90 5.80 2.90
N LEU A 252 37.04 5.58 2.25
CA LEU A 252 37.45 4.25 1.77
C LEU A 252 37.70 3.28 2.92
N ALA A 253 38.28 3.74 4.04
CA ALA A 253 38.44 2.93 5.24
C ALA A 253 37.07 2.50 5.80
N SER A 254 36.11 3.43 5.87
CA SER A 254 34.75 3.14 6.34
C SER A 254 33.99 2.19 5.40
N LEU A 255 34.22 2.30 4.08
CA LEU A 255 33.67 1.37 3.09
C LEU A 255 34.29 -0.03 3.24
N ARG A 256 35.60 -0.11 3.49
CA ARG A 256 36.32 -1.37 3.71
C ARG A 256 35.79 -2.14 4.90
N GLU A 257 35.52 -1.47 6.02
CA GLU A 257 34.99 -2.12 7.22
C GLU A 257 33.63 -2.80 6.99
N ARG A 258 32.92 -2.44 5.91
CA ARG A 258 31.54 -2.87 5.65
C ARG A 258 31.38 -3.63 4.35
N CYS A 259 32.39 -3.68 3.49
CA CYS A 259 32.34 -4.46 2.27
C CYS A 259 32.58 -5.94 2.54
N ALA A 260 32.20 -6.78 1.57
CA ALA A 260 32.55 -8.19 1.61
C ALA A 260 34.07 -8.36 1.43
N PRO A 261 34.74 -9.31 2.13
CA PRO A 261 36.19 -9.50 2.06
C PRO A 261 36.74 -9.77 0.65
N VAL A 262 35.88 -10.22 -0.28
CA VAL A 262 36.25 -10.44 -1.69
C VAL A 262 36.55 -9.13 -2.43
N ARG A 263 36.05 -7.99 -1.93
CA ARG A 263 36.17 -6.66 -2.55
C ARG A 263 37.28 -5.80 -1.94
N ASP A 264 37.81 -6.17 -0.78
CA ASP A 264 38.97 -5.52 -0.13
C ASP A 264 40.14 -5.20 -1.09
N PRO A 265 40.59 -6.09 -2.01
CA PRO A 265 41.71 -5.78 -2.89
C PRO A 265 41.43 -4.61 -3.85
N GLU A 266 40.17 -4.39 -4.23
CA GLU A 266 39.77 -3.26 -5.08
C GLU A 266 39.92 -1.95 -4.30
N ILE A 267 39.42 -1.89 -3.06
CA ILE A 267 39.55 -0.71 -2.18
C ILE A 267 41.03 -0.42 -1.87
N GLU A 268 41.80 -1.46 -1.53
CA GLU A 268 43.22 -1.32 -1.21
C GLU A 268 44.03 -0.77 -2.39
N SER A 269 43.63 -1.07 -3.63
CA SER A 269 44.30 -0.53 -4.82
C SER A 269 44.15 0.98 -4.93
N VAL A 270 42.95 1.50 -4.64
CA VAL A 270 42.64 2.94 -4.68
C VAL A 270 43.23 3.64 -3.45
N GLN A 271 43.16 3.02 -2.27
CA GLN A 271 43.79 3.54 -1.06
C GLN A 271 45.30 3.69 -1.22
N ARG A 272 45.98 2.69 -1.81
CA ARG A 272 47.42 2.77 -2.14
C ARG A 272 47.75 3.91 -3.11
N ALA A 273 46.86 4.23 -4.04
CA ALA A 273 47.02 5.36 -4.96
C ALA A 273 46.86 6.72 -4.23
N LEU A 274 45.97 6.80 -3.23
CA LEU A 274 45.83 7.97 -2.37
C LEU A 274 47.01 8.14 -1.40
N ASP A 275 47.60 7.05 -0.90
CA ASP A 275 48.73 7.09 0.04
C ASP A 275 50.04 7.56 -0.60
N ASN A 276 50.18 7.31 -1.91
CA ASN A 276 51.30 7.78 -2.72
C ASN A 276 50.80 8.79 -3.77
N PRO A 277 50.30 9.97 -3.37
CA PRO A 277 49.82 10.96 -4.33
C PRO A 277 51.00 11.44 -5.20
N PRO A 278 50.75 11.83 -6.46
CA PRO A 278 51.79 12.39 -7.32
C PRO A 278 52.51 13.53 -6.58
N ILE A 279 53.84 13.46 -6.59
CA ILE A 279 54.74 14.35 -5.82
C ILE A 279 54.31 15.81 -6.02
N ARG A 280 54.32 16.63 -4.96
CA ARG A 280 53.89 18.05 -4.92
C ARG A 280 54.47 18.97 -6.01
N THR A 281 55.42 18.50 -6.81
CA THR A 281 56.02 19.17 -7.97
C THR A 281 55.30 18.87 -9.30
N ALA A 282 54.38 17.91 -9.34
CA ALA A 282 53.58 17.55 -10.49
C ALA A 282 52.37 18.49 -10.68
N ARG A 283 51.88 18.58 -11.92
CA ARG A 283 50.82 19.51 -12.35
C ARG A 283 49.53 19.29 -11.50
N PRO A 284 48.82 20.35 -11.05
CA PRO A 284 47.55 20.25 -10.28
C PRO A 284 46.51 19.29 -10.88
N ARG A 285 46.59 19.09 -12.20
CA ARG A 285 45.77 18.18 -12.98
C ARG A 285 45.88 16.70 -12.60
N GLU A 286 47.05 16.24 -12.17
CA GLU A 286 47.24 14.82 -11.79
C GLU A 286 46.56 14.51 -10.45
N LEU A 287 46.65 15.45 -9.50
CA LEU A 287 45.96 15.37 -8.21
C LEU A 287 44.44 15.48 -8.39
N ALA A 288 43.98 16.43 -9.21
CA ALA A 288 42.58 16.57 -9.56
C ALA A 288 42.02 15.28 -10.18
N LYS A 289 42.77 14.68 -11.13
CA LYS A 289 42.39 13.40 -11.73
C LYS A 289 42.31 12.27 -10.71
N LEU A 290 43.28 12.15 -9.80
CA LEU A 290 43.26 11.14 -8.74
C LEU A 290 42.04 11.27 -7.83
N VAL A 291 41.67 12.50 -7.43
CA VAL A 291 40.47 12.78 -6.62
C VAL A 291 39.21 12.40 -7.38
N THR A 292 39.08 12.81 -8.65
CA THR A 292 37.93 12.49 -9.49
C THR A 292 37.80 10.98 -9.73
N ASP A 293 38.89 10.29 -10.05
CA ASP A 293 38.92 8.84 -10.27
C ASP A 293 38.52 8.08 -8.99
N THR A 294 38.93 8.58 -7.81
CA THR A 294 38.54 8.01 -6.51
C THR A 294 37.06 8.22 -6.21
N ILE A 295 36.52 9.42 -6.45
CA ILE A 295 35.09 9.70 -6.27
C ILE A 295 34.25 8.84 -7.23
N LYS A 296 34.66 8.75 -8.49
CA LYS A 296 34.03 7.87 -9.47
C LYS A 296 34.03 6.41 -9.00
N PHE A 297 35.17 5.93 -8.50
CA PHE A 297 35.27 4.60 -7.92
C PHE A 297 34.30 4.43 -6.74
N ILE A 298 34.22 5.38 -5.80
CA ILE A 298 33.28 5.31 -4.67
C ILE A 298 31.83 5.22 -5.15
N LEU A 299 31.44 6.01 -6.15
CA LEU A 299 30.09 5.99 -6.70
C LEU A 299 29.78 4.64 -7.37
N GLU A 300 30.67 4.12 -8.21
CA GLU A 300 30.52 2.82 -8.86
C GLU A 300 30.53 1.67 -7.85
N PHE A 301 31.47 1.69 -6.91
CA PHE A 301 31.61 0.69 -5.85
C PHE A 301 30.43 0.69 -4.89
N SER A 302 29.85 1.86 -4.58
CA SER A 302 28.64 1.95 -3.76
C SER A 302 27.45 1.21 -4.41
N ARG A 303 27.33 1.22 -5.75
CA ARG A 303 26.30 0.47 -6.45
C ARG A 303 26.52 -1.03 -6.32
N VAL A 304 27.77 -1.49 -6.52
CA VAL A 304 28.14 -2.90 -6.32
C VAL A 304 27.89 -3.32 -4.87
N MET A 305 28.22 -2.50 -3.88
CA MET A 305 27.93 -2.78 -2.48
C MET A 305 26.44 -2.83 -2.17
N LYS A 306 25.62 -1.99 -2.81
CA LYS A 306 24.14 -2.07 -2.70
C LYS A 306 23.63 -3.37 -3.30
N ASP A 307 24.19 -3.82 -4.42
CA ASP A 307 23.85 -5.10 -5.03
C ASP A 307 24.26 -6.27 -4.12
N ASP A 308 25.47 -6.25 -3.57
CA ASP A 308 25.96 -7.27 -2.63
C ASP A 308 25.11 -7.29 -1.34
N LEU A 309 24.74 -6.11 -0.81
CA LEU A 309 23.88 -5.98 0.37
C LEU A 309 22.47 -6.49 0.07
N SER A 310 21.89 -6.11 -1.07
CA SER A 310 20.57 -6.61 -1.48
C SER A 310 20.60 -8.12 -1.68
N GLY A 311 21.64 -8.67 -2.32
CA GLY A 311 21.84 -10.11 -2.49
C GLY A 311 22.01 -10.84 -1.16
N PHE A 312 22.76 -10.28 -0.21
CA PHE A 312 22.93 -10.84 1.13
C PHE A 312 21.62 -10.81 1.92
N VAL A 313 20.93 -9.66 1.93
CA VAL A 313 19.67 -9.46 2.63
C VAL A 313 18.61 -10.42 2.06
N LEU A 314 18.43 -10.44 0.74
CA LEU A 314 17.50 -11.36 0.06
C LEU A 314 17.88 -12.82 0.26
N GLY A 315 19.17 -13.16 0.23
CA GLY A 315 19.64 -14.53 0.46
C GLY A 315 19.45 -15.02 1.91
N SER A 316 19.31 -14.09 2.86
CA SER A 316 19.07 -14.39 4.27
C SER A 316 17.57 -14.45 4.65
N MET A 317 16.70 -13.87 3.82
CA MET A 317 15.26 -13.80 4.06
C MET A 317 14.54 -15.08 3.65
N THR A 318 13.54 -15.49 4.45
CA THR A 318 12.59 -16.51 4.03
C THR A 318 11.58 -15.93 3.04
N GLU A 319 10.93 -16.79 2.24
CA GLU A 319 9.90 -16.32 1.31
C GLU A 319 8.73 -15.62 2.01
N GLN A 320 8.36 -16.08 3.20
CA GLN A 320 7.32 -15.45 4.02
C GLN A 320 7.74 -14.04 4.50
N GLN A 321 9.01 -13.87 4.89
CA GLN A 321 9.55 -12.57 5.26
C GLN A 321 9.58 -11.61 4.06
N LEU A 322 9.96 -12.11 2.90
CA LEU A 322 9.93 -11.31 1.68
C LEU A 322 8.50 -10.90 1.31
N ARG A 323 7.53 -11.83 1.40
CA ARG A 323 6.10 -11.54 1.17
C ARG A 323 5.57 -10.48 2.13
N SER A 324 5.94 -10.52 3.41
CA SER A 324 5.48 -9.49 4.37
C SER A 324 6.10 -8.11 4.09
N ILE A 325 7.37 -8.07 3.67
CA ILE A 325 8.03 -6.81 3.28
C ILE A 325 7.37 -6.23 2.03
N VAL A 326 7.14 -7.06 1.00
CA VAL A 326 6.42 -6.66 -0.21
C VAL A 326 5.01 -6.19 0.14
N ALA A 327 4.29 -6.90 1.02
CA ALA A 327 2.98 -6.49 1.49
C ALA A 327 3.02 -5.14 2.21
N LYS A 328 3.97 -4.93 3.14
CA LYS A 328 4.13 -3.65 3.84
C LYS A 328 4.42 -2.50 2.87
N GLN A 329 5.32 -2.72 1.90
CA GLN A 329 5.62 -1.73 0.88
C GLN A 329 4.41 -1.42 0.00
N ALA A 330 3.69 -2.45 -0.44
CA ALA A 330 2.47 -2.30 -1.23
C ALA A 330 1.41 -1.50 -0.47
N LYS A 331 1.21 -1.76 0.83
CA LYS A 331 0.27 -1.04 1.71
C LYS A 331 0.63 0.45 1.84
N VAL A 332 1.91 0.77 2.08
CA VAL A 332 2.39 2.15 2.19
C VAL A 332 2.22 2.89 0.86
N MET A 333 2.59 2.25 -0.26
CA MET A 333 2.44 2.84 -1.59
C MET A 333 0.97 3.03 -1.97
N GLU A 334 0.11 2.04 -1.75
CA GLU A 334 -1.33 2.11 -1.99
C GLU A 334 -1.96 3.30 -1.26
N ARG A 335 -1.67 3.42 0.03
CA ARG A 335 -2.17 4.54 0.85
C ARG A 335 -1.63 5.89 0.36
N GLY A 336 -0.32 5.98 0.12
CA GLY A 336 0.32 7.21 -0.34
C GLY A 336 -0.24 7.70 -1.67
N VAL A 337 -0.47 6.79 -2.62
CA VAL A 337 -1.03 7.10 -3.94
C VAL A 337 -2.48 7.54 -3.84
N ILE A 338 -3.34 6.86 -3.08
CA ILE A 338 -4.73 7.28 -2.88
C ILE A 338 -4.79 8.67 -2.20
N LEU A 339 -3.96 8.89 -1.18
CA LEU A 339 -3.92 10.18 -0.49
C LEU A 339 -3.40 11.31 -1.39
N ASN A 340 -2.46 11.03 -2.29
CA ASN A 340 -1.97 12.01 -3.26
C ASN A 340 -3.08 12.38 -4.27
N ILE A 341 -3.81 11.38 -4.80
CA ILE A 341 -4.84 11.61 -5.82
C ILE A 341 -6.10 12.28 -5.25
N TRP A 342 -6.65 11.79 -4.13
CA TRP A 342 -7.92 12.29 -3.57
C TRP A 342 -7.76 13.32 -2.45
N ARG A 343 -6.60 13.39 -1.77
CA ARG A 343 -6.40 14.07 -0.48
C ARG A 343 -7.18 13.42 0.66
N LYS A 344 -6.64 13.52 1.88
CA LYS A 344 -7.21 12.89 3.09
C LYS A 344 -8.66 13.28 3.34
N ASP A 345 -9.00 14.56 3.19
CA ASP A 345 -10.34 15.06 3.52
C ASP A 345 -11.42 14.49 2.58
N ARG A 346 -11.13 14.38 1.28
CA ARG A 346 -12.08 13.80 0.32
C ARG A 346 -12.23 12.30 0.49
N VAL A 347 -11.17 11.60 0.90
CA VAL A 347 -11.26 10.17 1.24
C VAL A 347 -12.21 9.98 2.42
N LEU A 348 -12.04 10.77 3.49
CA LEU A 348 -12.92 10.73 4.66
C LEU A 348 -14.37 11.12 4.33
N GLN A 349 -14.56 12.18 3.54
CA GLN A 349 -15.89 12.62 3.11
C GLN A 349 -16.58 11.59 2.22
N GLY A 350 -15.85 11.03 1.25
CA GLY A 350 -16.34 9.96 0.37
C GLY A 350 -16.71 8.71 1.14
N TRP A 351 -15.91 8.34 2.15
CA TRP A 351 -16.23 7.24 3.05
C TRP A 351 -17.53 7.47 3.84
N ARG A 352 -17.68 8.63 4.48
CA ARG A 352 -18.88 8.96 5.28
C ARG A 352 -20.14 9.03 4.42
N SER A 353 -20.07 9.79 3.34
CA SER A 353 -21.21 9.92 2.42
C SER A 353 -21.66 8.56 1.89
N TRP A 354 -20.73 7.68 1.51
CA TRP A 354 -21.08 6.34 1.06
C TRP A 354 -21.82 5.50 2.12
N LEU A 355 -21.41 5.60 3.40
CA LEU A 355 -22.11 4.93 4.50
C LEU A 355 -23.50 5.52 4.78
N GLU A 356 -23.66 6.83 4.62
CA GLU A 356 -24.94 7.53 4.81
C GLU A 356 -25.94 7.26 3.68
N TYR A 357 -25.47 7.23 2.42
CA TYR A 357 -26.32 7.10 1.23
C TYR A 357 -26.67 5.66 0.84
N SER A 358 -26.09 4.65 1.51
CA SER A 358 -26.28 3.23 1.16
C SER A 358 -27.13 2.50 2.21
N PRO A 359 -28.46 2.72 2.26
CA PRO A 359 -29.31 1.96 3.18
C PRO A 359 -29.32 0.47 2.80
N PRO A 360 -29.34 -0.43 3.80
CA PRO A 360 -29.32 -1.87 3.57
C PRO A 360 -30.55 -2.32 2.76
N SER A 361 -30.33 -2.93 1.59
CA SER A 361 -31.39 -3.46 0.73
C SER A 361 -32.03 -4.75 1.27
N PHE A 362 -31.35 -5.43 2.19
CA PHE A 362 -31.83 -6.64 2.85
C PHE A 362 -31.76 -6.47 4.36
N THR A 363 -32.73 -7.06 5.07
CA THR A 363 -32.76 -7.02 6.52
C THR A 363 -31.72 -7.96 7.11
N VAL A 364 -30.90 -7.41 7.99
CA VAL A 364 -29.91 -8.14 8.74
C VAL A 364 -30.28 -8.06 10.22
N SER A 365 -30.22 -9.17 10.94
CA SER A 365 -30.61 -9.25 12.36
C SER A 365 -29.44 -9.68 13.25
N GLY A 366 -29.49 -9.33 14.54
CA GLY A 366 -28.51 -9.73 15.55
C GLY A 366 -27.26 -8.84 15.58
N ASP A 367 -26.12 -9.41 15.97
CA ASP A 367 -24.81 -8.72 16.12
C ASP A 367 -24.33 -8.00 14.85
N VAL A 368 -24.87 -8.41 13.72
CA VAL A 368 -24.57 -7.84 12.40
C VAL A 368 -25.22 -6.46 12.20
N ALA A 369 -26.16 -6.07 13.07
CA ALA A 369 -26.75 -4.72 13.11
C ALA A 369 -25.87 -3.69 13.85
N ASP A 370 -24.73 -4.11 14.42
CA ASP A 370 -23.78 -3.20 15.06
C ASP A 370 -23.24 -2.18 14.03
N PRO A 371 -23.29 -0.87 14.32
CA PRO A 371 -22.83 0.18 13.40
C PRO A 371 -21.37 0.00 12.97
N ARG A 372 -20.55 -0.70 13.77
CA ARG A 372 -19.16 -1.03 13.45
C ARG A 372 -19.00 -1.90 12.21
N PHE A 373 -20.02 -2.67 11.86
CA PHE A 373 -20.02 -3.57 10.71
C PHE A 373 -20.89 -3.07 9.55
N GLN A 374 -21.50 -1.89 9.68
CA GLN A 374 -22.36 -1.31 8.65
C GLN A 374 -21.65 -1.23 7.29
N TRP A 375 -20.37 -0.86 7.28
CA TRP A 375 -19.59 -0.76 6.05
C TRP A 375 -19.43 -2.11 5.31
N ILE A 376 -19.43 -3.24 6.03
CA ILE A 376 -19.40 -4.59 5.45
C ILE A 376 -20.72 -4.86 4.75
N VAL A 377 -21.84 -4.49 5.38
CA VAL A 377 -23.18 -4.61 4.79
C VAL A 377 -23.27 -3.79 3.50
N CYS A 378 -22.82 -2.53 3.54
CA CYS A 378 -22.79 -1.66 2.37
C CYS A 378 -21.92 -2.23 1.24
N LEU A 379 -20.73 -2.77 1.56
CA LEU A 379 -19.86 -3.38 0.55
C LEU A 379 -20.50 -4.62 -0.07
N VAL A 380 -21.04 -5.53 0.73
CA VAL A 380 -21.67 -6.76 0.23
C VAL A 380 -22.92 -6.42 -0.61
N GLN A 381 -23.65 -5.38 -0.23
CA GLN A 381 -24.74 -4.86 -1.06
C GLN A 381 -24.24 -4.32 -2.40
N SER A 382 -23.15 -3.55 -2.42
CA SER A 382 -22.53 -3.09 -3.67
C SER A 382 -22.08 -4.27 -4.54
N LEU A 383 -21.50 -5.32 -3.95
CA LEU A 383 -21.17 -6.56 -4.68
C LEU A 383 -22.41 -7.30 -5.19
N GLY A 384 -23.53 -7.18 -4.49
CA GLY A 384 -24.83 -7.73 -4.86
C GLY A 384 -25.62 -6.89 -5.87
N ALA A 385 -25.22 -5.66 -6.16
CA ALA A 385 -25.96 -4.75 -7.03
C ALA A 385 -25.84 -5.16 -8.50
N SER A 386 -26.58 -6.18 -8.92
CA SER A 386 -26.72 -6.56 -10.33
C SER A 386 -27.73 -5.65 -11.01
N PRO A 387 -27.43 -5.06 -12.18
CA PRO A 387 -26.36 -5.41 -13.13
C PRO A 387 -25.12 -4.48 -13.14
N LEU A 388 -25.01 -3.55 -12.19
CA LEU A 388 -24.00 -2.49 -12.24
C LEU A 388 -22.67 -2.96 -11.63
N PRO A 389 -21.57 -2.99 -12.40
CA PRO A 389 -20.26 -3.36 -11.85
C PRO A 389 -19.83 -2.34 -10.80
N VAL A 390 -19.17 -2.83 -9.73
CA VAL A 390 -18.52 -1.93 -8.78
C VAL A 390 -17.45 -1.09 -9.48
N SER A 391 -17.46 0.21 -9.23
CA SER A 391 -16.52 1.16 -9.84
C SER A 391 -15.95 2.11 -8.79
N CYS A 392 -14.80 2.73 -9.08
CA CYS A 392 -14.26 3.80 -8.26
C CYS A 392 -13.79 4.92 -9.21
N PRO A 393 -14.62 5.96 -9.43
CA PRO A 393 -14.28 7.00 -10.39
C PRO A 393 -13.06 7.80 -9.91
N LEU A 394 -12.11 8.01 -10.82
CA LEU A 394 -10.99 8.92 -10.60
C LEU A 394 -11.52 10.37 -10.50
N PRO A 395 -10.89 11.23 -9.68
CA PRO A 395 -11.30 12.61 -9.57
C PRO A 395 -10.99 13.31 -10.89
N THR A 396 -11.99 13.43 -11.74
CA THR A 396 -11.88 14.22 -12.97
C THR A 396 -11.79 15.68 -12.57
N ARG A 397 -10.61 16.29 -12.79
CA ARG A 397 -10.50 17.74 -12.80
C ARG A 397 -11.38 18.21 -13.95
N ASP A 398 -12.54 18.73 -13.62
CA ASP A 398 -13.49 19.22 -14.60
C ASP A 398 -12.83 20.39 -15.34
N MET A 399 -12.18 20.10 -16.48
CA MET A 399 -11.47 21.10 -17.28
C MET A 399 -12.44 22.05 -18.01
N GLN A 400 -13.75 21.88 -17.83
CA GLN A 400 -14.77 22.68 -18.53
C GLN A 400 -15.23 23.94 -17.80
N ILE A 401 -14.63 24.34 -16.68
CA ILE A 401 -14.86 25.70 -16.14
C ILE A 401 -13.72 26.62 -16.60
N THR A 402 -13.71 26.92 -17.91
CA THR A 402 -13.04 28.13 -18.39
C THR A 402 -14.07 28.96 -19.15
N ARG A 403 -14.37 30.15 -18.59
CA ARG A 403 -15.02 31.33 -19.19
C ARG A 403 -16.56 31.34 -19.29
N ALA A 404 -17.21 31.57 -18.16
CA ALA A 404 -18.11 32.72 -17.94
C ALA A 404 -18.49 32.76 -16.45
N ASP A 405 -18.64 33.96 -15.90
CA ASP A 405 -19.21 34.24 -14.58
C ASP A 405 -18.31 33.99 -13.35
N LEU A 406 -17.21 34.75 -13.32
CA LEU A 406 -16.71 35.30 -12.05
C LEU A 406 -17.76 36.28 -11.51
N ASN A 407 -18.53 35.88 -10.49
CA ASN A 407 -19.11 36.70 -9.40
C ASN A 407 -20.44 36.12 -8.85
N GLY A 408 -20.44 34.86 -8.39
CA GLY A 408 -21.50 34.33 -7.54
C GLY A 408 -20.87 33.75 -6.25
N PRO A 409 -21.28 34.19 -5.04
CA PRO A 409 -20.80 33.60 -3.81
C PRO A 409 -21.43 32.21 -3.65
N GLU A 410 -20.58 31.21 -3.44
CA GLU A 410 -20.88 29.94 -2.77
C GLU A 410 -22.22 29.29 -3.15
N SER A 411 -22.33 28.75 -4.36
CA SER A 411 -23.25 27.62 -4.57
C SER A 411 -22.49 26.32 -4.28
N PRO A 412 -22.95 25.48 -3.33
CA PRO A 412 -22.42 24.14 -3.18
C PRO A 412 -22.72 23.39 -4.47
N MET A 413 -21.69 22.81 -5.10
CA MET A 413 -21.87 21.75 -6.11
C MET A 413 -22.57 20.56 -5.46
N VAL A 414 -23.87 20.69 -5.24
CA VAL A 414 -24.77 19.54 -5.13
C VAL A 414 -24.87 19.02 -6.54
N SER A 415 -24.15 17.94 -6.82
CA SER A 415 -24.35 17.13 -8.02
C SER A 415 -25.77 16.59 -7.97
N THR A 416 -26.72 17.34 -8.51
CA THR A 416 -28.11 16.94 -8.64
C THR A 416 -28.24 16.00 -9.83
N GLY A 417 -28.32 14.70 -9.55
CA GLY A 417 -29.15 13.77 -10.31
C GLY A 417 -28.60 13.30 -11.65
N SER A 418 -27.77 12.26 -11.62
CA SER A 418 -27.99 11.11 -12.49
C SER A 418 -27.78 9.84 -11.68
N ASP A 419 -28.82 9.02 -11.67
CA ASP A 419 -28.94 7.67 -11.12
C ASP A 419 -27.62 6.87 -10.93
N ARG A 420 -27.36 6.50 -9.67
CA ARG A 420 -27.01 5.13 -9.25
C ARG A 420 -25.80 4.47 -9.92
N ASP A 421 -24.66 5.13 -9.97
CA ASP A 421 -23.40 4.40 -10.15
C ASP A 421 -23.09 3.63 -8.85
N ASN A 422 -22.85 2.32 -8.97
CA ASN A 422 -22.36 1.44 -7.90
C ASN A 422 -20.90 1.81 -7.55
N ALA A 423 -20.71 3.06 -7.14
CA ALA A 423 -19.43 3.70 -6.91
C ALA A 423 -18.98 3.45 -5.47
N LEU A 424 -17.80 2.86 -5.34
CA LEU A 424 -17.16 2.59 -4.06
C LEU A 424 -16.23 3.76 -3.67
N PRO A 425 -16.06 3.99 -2.36
CA PRO A 425 -15.13 4.98 -1.83
C PRO A 425 -13.69 4.81 -2.34
N PRO A 426 -12.88 5.88 -2.37
CA PRO A 426 -11.50 5.85 -2.86
C PRO A 426 -10.60 4.79 -2.21
N ILE A 427 -10.89 4.40 -0.97
CA ILE A 427 -10.10 3.37 -0.26
C ILE A 427 -10.15 2.00 -0.95
N PHE A 428 -11.17 1.74 -1.77
CA PHE A 428 -11.32 0.49 -2.53
C PHE A 428 -10.67 0.54 -3.92
N PHE A 429 -10.05 1.66 -4.33
CA PHE A 429 -9.61 1.88 -5.70
C PHE A 429 -8.76 0.72 -6.26
N PHE A 430 -7.73 0.28 -5.53
CA PHE A 430 -6.90 -0.85 -5.96
C PHE A 430 -7.54 -2.22 -5.76
N ALA A 431 -8.64 -2.30 -4.99
CA ALA A 431 -9.43 -3.50 -4.78
C ALA A 431 -10.46 -3.74 -5.91
N ILE A 432 -10.80 -2.71 -6.68
CA ILE A 432 -11.88 -2.78 -7.69
C ILE A 432 -11.77 -3.99 -8.62
N PRO A 433 -10.61 -4.30 -9.25
CA PRO A 433 -10.53 -5.45 -10.15
C PRO A 433 -10.86 -6.79 -9.45
N ALA A 434 -10.39 -6.95 -8.20
CA ALA A 434 -10.70 -8.13 -7.40
C ALA A 434 -12.17 -8.15 -6.98
N LEU A 435 -12.76 -7.01 -6.61
CA LEU A 435 -14.17 -6.88 -6.24
C LEU A 435 -15.11 -7.14 -7.42
N VAL A 436 -14.77 -6.68 -8.63
CA VAL A 436 -15.52 -6.99 -9.86
C VAL A 436 -15.46 -8.49 -10.16
N LYS A 437 -14.27 -9.10 -10.03
CA LYS A 437 -14.11 -10.55 -10.15
C LYS A 437 -15.01 -11.27 -9.14
N LEU A 438 -15.04 -10.85 -7.88
CA LEU A 438 -15.87 -11.43 -6.83
C LEU A 438 -17.37 -11.24 -7.09
N GLN A 439 -17.79 -10.06 -7.54
CA GLN A 439 -19.16 -9.79 -7.97
C GLN A 439 -19.60 -10.77 -9.07
N ASN A 440 -18.75 -11.02 -10.07
CA ASN A 440 -19.04 -11.99 -11.13
C ASN A 440 -19.11 -13.43 -10.59
N HIS A 441 -18.27 -13.81 -9.63
CA HIS A 441 -18.35 -15.13 -8.97
C HIS A 441 -19.65 -15.30 -8.18
N LEU A 442 -20.05 -14.28 -7.42
CA LEU A 442 -21.32 -14.29 -6.68
C LEU A 442 -22.52 -14.40 -7.63
N GLN A 443 -22.50 -13.66 -8.74
CA GLN A 443 -23.54 -13.76 -9.77
C GLN A 443 -23.57 -15.15 -10.40
N ALA A 444 -22.41 -15.74 -10.74
CA ALA A 444 -22.32 -17.09 -11.28
C ALA A 444 -22.84 -18.16 -10.30
N LEU A 445 -22.60 -18.00 -9.00
CA LEU A 445 -23.16 -18.87 -7.96
C LEU A 445 -24.69 -18.83 -7.97
N VAL A 446 -25.28 -17.61 -7.98
CA VAL A 446 -26.73 -17.43 -8.02
C VAL A 446 -27.33 -18.02 -9.30
N ILE A 447 -26.71 -17.76 -10.46
CA ILE A 447 -27.12 -18.34 -11.76
C ILE A 447 -27.12 -19.86 -11.68
N THR A 448 -26.03 -20.46 -11.22
CA THR A 448 -25.89 -21.92 -11.16
C THR A 448 -26.94 -22.54 -10.22
N ALA A 449 -27.17 -21.92 -9.06
CA ALA A 449 -28.19 -22.36 -8.11
C ALA A 449 -29.60 -22.21 -8.69
N ALA A 450 -29.90 -21.10 -9.37
CA ALA A 450 -31.19 -20.85 -10.01
C ALA A 450 -31.48 -21.87 -11.12
N LEU A 451 -30.50 -22.16 -11.99
CA LEU A 451 -30.64 -23.19 -13.04
C LEU A 451 -30.84 -24.58 -12.46
N ARG A 452 -30.18 -24.90 -11.33
CA ARG A 452 -30.38 -26.17 -10.63
C ARG A 452 -31.83 -26.34 -10.15
N THR A 453 -32.52 -25.27 -9.74
CA THR A 453 -33.93 -25.39 -9.31
C THR A 453 -34.88 -25.82 -10.44
N LEU A 454 -34.50 -25.60 -11.71
CA LEU A 454 -35.26 -26.00 -12.90
C LEU A 454 -35.13 -27.49 -13.23
N ILE A 455 -34.05 -28.12 -12.76
CA ILE A 455 -33.77 -29.54 -12.90
C ILE A 455 -34.22 -30.20 -11.59
N ARG A 456 -35.52 -30.43 -11.43
CA ARG A 456 -36.02 -31.25 -10.32
C ARG A 456 -35.40 -32.65 -10.44
N PRO A 457 -34.55 -33.10 -9.51
CA PRO A 457 -34.15 -34.49 -9.49
C PRO A 457 -35.40 -35.34 -9.20
N PRO A 458 -35.57 -36.51 -9.86
CA PRO A 458 -36.66 -37.42 -9.52
C PRO A 458 -36.58 -37.80 -8.03
N PRO A 459 -37.72 -37.98 -7.35
CA PRO A 459 -37.73 -38.44 -5.97
C PRO A 459 -36.96 -39.77 -5.87
N PRO A 460 -36.21 -40.00 -4.78
CA PRO A 460 -35.37 -41.18 -4.61
C PRO A 460 -36.24 -42.42 -4.40
N ALA A 461 -36.74 -43.01 -5.49
CA ALA A 461 -37.46 -44.27 -5.43
C ALA A 461 -36.50 -45.47 -5.45
N ASP A 462 -35.35 -45.39 -6.14
CA ASP A 462 -34.34 -46.46 -6.18
C ASP A 462 -32.93 -45.90 -6.44
N GLY A 463 -32.08 -45.81 -5.40
CA GLY A 463 -30.63 -45.63 -5.53
C GLY A 463 -30.09 -44.23 -5.93
N PRO A 464 -28.80 -43.95 -5.68
CA PRO A 464 -28.25 -42.59 -5.66
C PRO A 464 -27.90 -42.07 -7.06
N SER A 465 -28.84 -41.39 -7.73
CA SER A 465 -28.52 -40.54 -8.90
C SER A 465 -27.90 -39.16 -8.52
N LEU A 466 -27.26 -39.06 -7.35
CA LEU A 466 -26.47 -37.88 -6.93
C LEU A 466 -25.32 -37.57 -7.90
N ALA A 467 -24.82 -38.58 -8.62
CA ALA A 467 -23.78 -38.40 -9.62
C ALA A 467 -24.26 -37.53 -10.81
N ALA A 468 -25.51 -37.68 -11.27
CA ALA A 468 -26.01 -36.92 -12.41
C ALA A 468 -26.20 -35.42 -12.08
N SER A 469 -26.76 -35.10 -10.90
CA SER A 469 -26.98 -33.70 -10.48
C SER A 469 -25.67 -32.96 -10.21
N THR A 470 -24.70 -33.63 -9.58
CA THR A 470 -23.35 -33.07 -9.36
C THR A 470 -22.62 -32.84 -10.68
N THR A 471 -22.78 -33.70 -11.69
CA THR A 471 -22.17 -33.47 -13.01
C THR A 471 -22.75 -32.24 -13.72
N PHE A 472 -24.07 -31.99 -13.65
CA PHE A 472 -24.67 -30.79 -14.22
C PHE A 472 -24.12 -29.51 -13.55
N THR A 473 -24.18 -29.45 -12.22
CA THR A 473 -23.72 -28.28 -11.47
C THR A 473 -22.22 -28.03 -11.69
N THR A 474 -21.40 -29.08 -11.76
CA THR A 474 -19.98 -28.98 -12.11
C THR A 474 -19.79 -28.36 -13.49
N ARG A 475 -20.51 -28.83 -14.52
CA ARG A 475 -20.35 -28.32 -15.89
C ARG A 475 -20.77 -26.85 -16.03
N VAL A 476 -21.92 -26.48 -15.48
CA VAL A 476 -22.38 -25.08 -15.50
C VAL A 476 -21.40 -24.18 -14.76
N TRP A 477 -20.94 -24.60 -13.58
CA TRP A 477 -19.95 -23.85 -12.82
C TRP A 477 -18.64 -23.69 -13.59
N THR A 478 -18.11 -24.75 -14.21
CA THR A 478 -16.89 -24.67 -15.03
C THR A 478 -17.05 -23.72 -16.21
N ILE A 479 -18.20 -23.73 -16.90
CA ILE A 479 -18.47 -22.80 -18.02
C ILE A 479 -18.43 -21.34 -17.53
N LEU A 480 -19.11 -21.05 -16.42
CA LEU A 480 -19.15 -19.69 -15.85
C LEU A 480 -17.79 -19.28 -15.29
N GLN A 481 -17.06 -20.18 -14.64
CA GLN A 481 -15.74 -19.90 -14.09
C GLN A 481 -14.69 -19.63 -15.19
N ALA A 482 -14.75 -20.37 -16.29
CA ALA A 482 -13.91 -20.11 -17.46
C ALA A 482 -14.19 -18.72 -18.03
N ASP A 483 -15.47 -18.33 -18.11
CA ASP A 483 -15.87 -17.01 -18.60
C ASP A 483 -15.34 -15.85 -17.74
N ILE A 484 -15.44 -16.00 -16.41
CA ILE A 484 -14.91 -15.01 -15.47
C ILE A 484 -13.38 -14.88 -15.58
N SER A 485 -12.70 -15.98 -15.91
CA SER A 485 -11.23 -16.03 -15.99
C SER A 485 -10.67 -15.53 -17.32
N GLU A 486 -11.35 -15.80 -18.45
CA GLU A 486 -10.89 -15.41 -19.80
C GLU A 486 -11.22 -13.96 -20.17
N GLY A 487 -12.10 -13.29 -19.42
CA GLY A 487 -12.54 -11.93 -19.69
C GLY A 487 -13.53 -11.86 -20.87
N SER A 488 -14.38 -10.84 -20.86
CA SER A 488 -15.60 -10.59 -21.67
C SER A 488 -15.43 -10.53 -23.22
N ARG A 489 -14.49 -11.27 -23.83
CA ARG A 489 -14.22 -11.24 -25.28
C ARG A 489 -15.23 -12.04 -26.14
N THR A 490 -16.17 -12.76 -25.55
CA THR A 490 -17.01 -13.76 -26.26
C THR A 490 -18.50 -13.66 -25.91
N ASN A 491 -19.12 -12.49 -25.97
CA ASN A 491 -20.43 -12.23 -25.33
C ASN A 491 -21.68 -12.81 -26.01
N GLY A 492 -21.59 -13.43 -27.19
CA GLY A 492 -22.79 -13.82 -27.97
C GLY A 492 -23.27 -15.26 -27.81
N THR A 493 -22.37 -16.23 -27.55
CA THR A 493 -22.70 -17.67 -27.66
C THR A 493 -23.04 -18.33 -26.32
N LYS A 494 -23.00 -17.59 -25.20
CA LYS A 494 -22.89 -18.14 -23.84
C LYS A 494 -24.22 -18.47 -23.16
N LEU A 495 -25.25 -17.66 -23.35
CA LEU A 495 -26.58 -17.92 -22.78
C LEU A 495 -27.26 -19.11 -23.47
N VAL A 496 -27.05 -19.27 -24.78
CA VAL A 496 -27.52 -20.42 -25.56
C VAL A 496 -26.95 -21.72 -24.99
N ASN A 497 -25.65 -21.73 -24.66
CA ASN A 497 -25.00 -22.89 -24.05
C ASN A 497 -25.59 -23.26 -22.68
N LEU A 498 -26.02 -22.30 -21.86
CA LEU A 498 -26.64 -22.58 -20.55
C LEU A 498 -28.03 -23.21 -20.72
N ALA A 499 -28.85 -22.69 -21.64
CA ALA A 499 -30.18 -23.26 -21.90
C ALA A 499 -30.09 -24.68 -22.46
N ASP A 500 -29.15 -24.93 -23.38
CA ASP A 500 -28.89 -26.26 -23.93
C ASP A 500 -28.34 -27.23 -22.88
N GLU A 501 -27.57 -26.75 -21.90
CA GLU A 501 -27.10 -27.57 -20.78
C GLU A 501 -28.25 -28.05 -19.88
N VAL A 502 -29.24 -27.18 -19.62
CA VAL A 502 -30.44 -27.54 -18.86
C VAL A 502 -31.28 -28.58 -19.64
N LEU A 503 -31.41 -28.42 -20.96
CA LEU A 503 -32.08 -29.40 -21.83
C LEU A 503 -31.36 -30.76 -21.81
N ARG A 504 -30.03 -30.74 -21.89
CA ARG A 504 -29.20 -31.95 -21.79
C ARG A 504 -29.36 -32.64 -20.43
N ALA A 505 -29.39 -31.89 -19.34
CA ALA A 505 -29.59 -32.46 -18.01
C ALA A 505 -30.99 -33.09 -17.87
N ARG A 506 -32.04 -32.46 -18.42
CA ARG A 506 -33.39 -33.04 -18.39
C ARG A 506 -33.54 -34.30 -19.23
N THR A 507 -32.94 -34.35 -20.41
CA THR A 507 -32.96 -35.54 -21.28
C THR A 507 -32.22 -36.71 -20.64
N GLN A 508 -31.11 -36.44 -19.92
CA GLN A 508 -30.38 -37.44 -19.15
C GLN A 508 -31.19 -38.01 -17.97
N CYS A 509 -32.14 -37.26 -17.42
CA CYS A 509 -33.09 -37.74 -16.40
C CYS A 509 -34.23 -38.61 -16.97
N GLY A 510 -34.18 -39.01 -18.25
CA GLY A 510 -35.12 -39.97 -18.85
C GLY A 510 -36.44 -39.36 -19.35
N LEU A 511 -36.58 -38.04 -19.36
CA LEU A 511 -37.73 -37.36 -19.97
C LEU A 511 -37.45 -37.11 -21.45
N THR A 512 -38.19 -37.78 -22.33
CA THR A 512 -38.27 -37.41 -23.76
C THR A 512 -39.02 -36.09 -23.87
N LEU A 513 -38.29 -34.99 -24.09
CA LEU A 513 -38.86 -33.65 -24.21
C LEU A 513 -39.48 -33.46 -25.58
N SER A 514 -40.71 -32.92 -25.63
CA SER A 514 -41.30 -32.47 -26.89
C SER A 514 -40.67 -31.12 -27.31
N LYS A 515 -40.68 -30.78 -28.62
CA LYS A 515 -40.16 -29.48 -29.11
C LYS A 515 -40.84 -28.27 -28.44
N GLU A 516 -42.12 -28.40 -28.08
CA GLU A 516 -42.87 -27.36 -27.37
C GLU A 516 -42.38 -27.20 -25.93
N GLU A 517 -42.06 -28.31 -25.25
CA GLU A 517 -41.46 -28.29 -23.91
C GLU A 517 -40.05 -27.73 -23.91
N GLU A 518 -39.25 -28.01 -24.94
CA GLU A 518 -37.91 -27.41 -25.10
C GLU A 518 -38.00 -25.89 -25.23
N GLY A 519 -38.91 -25.39 -26.09
CA GLY A 519 -39.15 -23.95 -26.25
C GLY A 519 -39.62 -23.29 -24.95
N ARG A 520 -40.50 -23.96 -24.21
CA ARG A 520 -40.94 -23.51 -22.88
C ARG A 520 -39.79 -23.47 -21.88
N LEU A 521 -38.93 -24.49 -21.85
CA LEU A 521 -37.80 -24.57 -20.93
C LEU A 521 -36.78 -23.47 -21.21
N ARG A 522 -36.45 -23.19 -22.48
CA ARG A 522 -35.58 -22.07 -22.86
C ARG A 522 -36.16 -20.74 -22.38
N GLY A 523 -37.46 -20.50 -22.59
CA GLY A 523 -38.13 -19.30 -22.09
C GLY A 523 -38.14 -19.17 -20.57
N VAL A 524 -38.22 -20.28 -19.83
CA VAL A 524 -38.09 -20.29 -18.36
C VAL A 524 -36.65 -19.98 -17.94
N VAL A 525 -35.65 -20.57 -18.59
CA VAL A 525 -34.23 -20.27 -18.33
C VAL A 525 -33.96 -18.78 -18.55
N ASP A 526 -34.37 -18.21 -19.68
CA ASP A 526 -34.20 -16.78 -19.98
C ASP A 526 -34.89 -15.88 -18.97
N ARG A 527 -36.06 -16.30 -18.46
CA ARG A 527 -36.76 -15.58 -17.40
C ARG A 527 -36.00 -15.66 -16.07
N THR A 528 -35.55 -16.85 -15.66
CA THR A 528 -34.86 -17.09 -14.39
C THR A 528 -33.49 -16.41 -14.33
N LEU A 529 -32.84 -16.19 -15.48
CA LEU A 529 -31.58 -15.46 -15.57
C LEU A 529 -31.75 -13.93 -15.46
N LYS A 530 -32.97 -13.39 -15.50
CA LYS A 530 -33.20 -11.96 -15.29
C LYS A 530 -33.01 -11.61 -13.81
N PRO A 531 -32.23 -10.56 -13.48
CA PRO A 531 -32.01 -10.13 -12.09
C PRO A 531 -33.30 -9.76 -11.34
N THR A 532 -34.39 -9.49 -12.05
CA THR A 532 -35.71 -9.16 -11.48
C THR A 532 -36.56 -10.38 -11.12
N ASP A 533 -36.13 -11.60 -11.47
CA ASP A 533 -36.91 -12.81 -11.18
C ASP A 533 -36.92 -13.10 -9.66
N PRO A 534 -38.08 -13.43 -9.06
CA PRO A 534 -38.18 -13.63 -7.61
C PRO A 534 -37.30 -14.79 -7.10
N VAL A 535 -37.05 -15.82 -7.91
CA VAL A 535 -36.16 -16.93 -7.51
C VAL A 535 -34.73 -16.44 -7.45
N PHE A 536 -34.31 -15.66 -8.44
CA PHE A 536 -32.98 -15.06 -8.50
C PHE A 536 -32.74 -14.14 -7.30
N VAL A 537 -33.65 -13.19 -7.05
CA VAL A 537 -33.57 -12.24 -5.93
C VAL A 537 -33.54 -12.96 -4.58
N LEU A 538 -34.34 -14.01 -4.40
CA LEU A 538 -34.37 -14.77 -3.15
C LEU A 538 -33.05 -15.52 -2.90
N LEU A 539 -32.50 -16.19 -3.91
CA LEU A 539 -31.21 -16.89 -3.80
C LEU A 539 -30.06 -15.91 -3.57
N GLN A 540 -30.07 -14.78 -4.27
CA GLN A 540 -29.10 -13.71 -4.10
C GLN A 540 -29.14 -13.16 -2.67
N ASN A 541 -30.30 -12.76 -2.17
CA ASN A 541 -30.43 -12.21 -0.81
C ASN A 541 -29.95 -13.21 0.25
N ARG A 542 -30.25 -14.50 0.10
CA ARG A 542 -29.76 -15.54 1.02
C ARG A 542 -28.23 -15.65 1.00
N LEU A 543 -27.63 -15.60 -0.19
CA LEU A 543 -26.18 -15.67 -0.35
C LEU A 543 -25.50 -14.44 0.27
N LEU A 544 -26.03 -13.25 0.01
CA LEU A 544 -25.49 -11.99 0.55
C LEU A 544 -25.62 -11.92 2.07
N VAL A 545 -26.77 -12.30 2.64
CA VAL A 545 -26.95 -12.38 4.10
C VAL A 545 -25.95 -13.36 4.70
N ALA A 546 -25.79 -14.55 4.12
CA ALA A 546 -24.82 -15.52 4.61
C ALA A 546 -23.38 -15.01 4.56
N LEU A 547 -23.02 -14.26 3.49
CA LEU A 547 -21.72 -13.62 3.36
C LEU A 547 -21.50 -12.59 4.47
N VAL A 548 -22.43 -11.65 4.66
CA VAL A 548 -22.34 -10.65 5.72
C VAL A 548 -22.21 -11.30 7.10
N THR A 549 -23.09 -12.24 7.44
CA THR A 549 -23.06 -12.94 8.74
C THR A 549 -21.72 -13.64 8.97
N THR A 550 -21.16 -14.26 7.92
CA THR A 550 -19.86 -14.92 7.99
C THR A 550 -18.73 -13.92 8.22
N LEU A 551 -18.71 -12.82 7.47
CA LEU A 551 -17.68 -11.78 7.57
C LEU A 551 -17.69 -11.08 8.93
N VAL A 552 -18.86 -10.82 9.49
CA VAL A 552 -19.00 -10.22 10.82
C VAL A 552 -18.56 -11.20 11.91
N ARG A 553 -19.02 -12.46 11.84
CA ARG A 553 -18.62 -13.49 12.81
C ARG A 553 -17.10 -13.64 12.91
N LEU A 554 -16.40 -13.72 11.77
CA LEU A 554 -14.94 -13.84 11.75
C LEU A 554 -14.22 -12.67 12.45
N ARG A 555 -14.75 -11.44 12.32
CA ARG A 555 -14.19 -10.24 12.96
C ARG A 555 -14.48 -10.16 14.45
N MET A 556 -15.63 -10.67 14.88
CA MET A 556 -15.94 -10.79 16.30
C MET A 556 -15.02 -11.83 16.95
N GLU A 557 -14.80 -12.97 16.30
CA GLU A 557 -13.90 -14.02 16.77
C GLU A 557 -12.44 -13.57 16.82
N SER A 558 -11.97 -12.79 15.83
CA SER A 558 -10.59 -12.27 15.81
C SER A 558 -10.33 -11.25 16.92
N ARG A 559 -11.32 -10.40 17.25
CA ARG A 559 -11.21 -9.43 18.36
C ARG A 559 -11.31 -10.08 19.73
N GLY A 560 -12.12 -11.13 19.88
CA GLY A 560 -12.27 -11.87 21.14
C GLY A 560 -11.00 -12.65 21.51
N ARG A 561 -10.21 -13.04 20.52
CA ARG A 561 -8.85 -13.57 20.71
C ARG A 561 -7.89 -12.40 20.88
N GLY A 562 -7.94 -11.73 22.04
CA GLY A 562 -6.81 -10.90 22.47
C GLY A 562 -5.51 -11.70 22.27
N SER A 563 -4.45 -11.05 21.77
CA SER A 563 -3.19 -11.70 21.37
C SER A 563 -2.48 -12.33 22.57
N VAL A 564 -3.03 -13.42 23.11
CA VAL A 564 -2.35 -14.27 24.07
C VAL A 564 -1.24 -14.94 23.27
N PRO A 565 0.04 -14.70 23.58
CA PRO A 565 1.13 -15.31 22.86
C PRO A 565 0.95 -16.83 22.95
N GLU A 566 0.72 -17.48 21.81
CA GLU A 566 0.49 -18.93 21.72
C GLU A 566 1.72 -19.72 22.20
N ILE A 567 2.88 -19.06 22.27
CA ILE A 567 4.15 -19.63 22.72
C ILE A 567 4.77 -18.71 23.77
N LEU A 568 4.58 -19.05 25.05
CA LEU A 568 5.41 -18.54 26.13
C LEU A 568 6.82 -19.14 25.99
N ARG A 569 7.72 -18.47 25.27
CA ARG A 569 9.14 -18.87 25.24
C ARG A 569 9.79 -18.48 26.56
N SER A 570 9.87 -19.42 27.50
CA SER A 570 10.73 -19.29 28.67
C SER A 570 12.19 -19.29 28.22
N GLY A 571 12.89 -18.19 28.48
CA GLY A 571 14.27 -18.01 28.03
C GLY A 571 15.24 -18.96 28.73
N LEU A 572 15.65 -20.03 28.07
CA LEU A 572 16.82 -20.82 28.50
C LEU A 572 17.54 -21.60 27.38
N ASP A 573 17.58 -21.11 26.15
CA ASP A 573 18.43 -21.71 25.10
C ASP A 573 19.84 -21.10 25.10
N ARG A 574 20.61 -21.48 26.11
CA ARG A 574 22.05 -21.23 26.26
C ARG A 574 22.87 -22.44 25.79
N ARG A 575 22.70 -22.95 24.57
CA ARG A 575 23.67 -23.90 23.99
C ARG A 575 23.98 -23.60 22.51
N ARG A 576 25.15 -22.97 22.35
CA ARG A 576 26.14 -23.05 21.28
C ARG A 576 25.70 -23.79 20.01
N ASP A 577 25.65 -23.02 18.92
CA ASP A 577 26.40 -23.34 17.70
C ASP A 577 26.80 -22.02 17.06
N VAL A 578 27.97 -21.98 16.41
CA VAL A 578 28.51 -20.84 15.67
C VAL A 578 27.61 -20.57 14.45
N LYS A 579 26.42 -20.03 14.71
CA LYS A 579 25.44 -19.66 13.69
C LYS A 579 25.88 -18.32 13.14
N ARG A 580 26.14 -18.30 11.83
CA ARG A 580 26.30 -17.07 11.03
C ARG A 580 25.32 -16.01 11.53
N PRO A 581 25.72 -14.74 11.67
CA PRO A 581 24.82 -13.67 12.06
C PRO A 581 23.64 -13.67 11.07
N ARG A 582 22.50 -14.19 11.51
CA ARG A 582 21.25 -14.10 10.78
C ARG A 582 20.68 -12.75 11.11
N LEU A 583 20.33 -11.98 10.10
CA LEU A 583 19.64 -10.72 10.27
C LEU A 583 18.29 -11.03 10.91
N THR A 584 18.19 -10.90 12.24
CA THR A 584 16.92 -11.03 12.95
C THR A 584 16.15 -9.74 12.73
N LEU A 585 15.38 -9.70 11.64
CA LEU A 585 14.36 -8.70 11.45
C LEU A 585 13.32 -8.89 12.56
N ASP A 586 12.91 -7.77 13.16
CA ASP A 586 12.08 -7.75 14.36
C ASP A 586 10.76 -8.53 14.11
N PRO A 587 10.49 -9.63 14.85
CA PRO A 587 9.38 -10.56 14.60
C PRO A 587 8.01 -9.87 14.57
N HIS A 588 7.87 -8.75 15.28
CA HIS A 588 6.64 -7.97 15.35
C HIS A 588 6.20 -7.35 14.01
N TYR A 589 7.06 -7.36 12.98
CA TYR A 589 6.69 -6.95 11.62
C TYR A 589 6.18 -8.09 10.73
N PHE A 590 6.18 -9.33 11.22
CA PHE A 590 5.80 -10.54 10.46
C PHE A 590 4.48 -11.16 10.91
N ASP A 591 3.52 -10.34 11.35
CA ASP A 591 2.12 -10.72 11.63
C ASP A 591 1.33 -11.08 10.35
N GLY A 592 1.96 -11.81 9.44
CA GLY A 592 1.22 -12.65 8.51
C GLY A 592 0.79 -13.88 9.28
N GLN A 593 -0.33 -13.80 10.02
CA GLN A 593 -1.03 -15.03 10.36
C GLN A 593 -1.23 -15.78 9.04
N PRO A 594 -0.81 -17.05 8.94
CA PRO A 594 -1.16 -17.85 7.77
C PRO A 594 -2.66 -17.69 7.60
N LEU A 595 -3.08 -17.31 6.38
CA LEU A 595 -4.51 -17.26 6.07
C LEU A 595 -5.12 -18.54 6.63
N PRO A 596 -6.21 -18.46 7.39
CA PRO A 596 -6.82 -19.65 7.95
C PRO A 596 -7.17 -20.59 6.79
N GLU A 597 -6.33 -21.62 6.60
CA GLU A 597 -6.59 -22.72 5.66
C GLU A 597 -7.79 -23.55 6.11
N GLY A 598 -8.41 -23.20 7.24
CA GLY A 598 -9.74 -23.62 7.62
C GLY A 598 -10.76 -23.05 6.65
N SER A 599 -11.23 -23.89 5.73
CA SER A 599 -12.42 -23.61 4.92
C SER A 599 -13.55 -23.14 5.82
N VAL A 600 -14.03 -21.92 5.62
CA VAL A 600 -15.19 -21.42 6.34
C VAL A 600 -16.38 -22.25 5.88
N GLU A 601 -16.79 -23.20 6.71
CA GLU A 601 -17.93 -24.07 6.40
C GLU A 601 -19.21 -23.25 6.53
N VAL A 602 -19.77 -22.84 5.39
CA VAL A 602 -21.01 -22.07 5.34
C VAL A 602 -22.06 -22.88 4.57
N THR A 603 -23.12 -23.27 5.26
CA THR A 603 -24.29 -23.90 4.65
C THR A 603 -25.34 -22.85 4.31
N VAL A 604 -25.57 -22.61 3.01
CA VAL A 604 -26.60 -21.66 2.54
C VAL A 604 -27.75 -22.44 1.90
N LYS A 605 -28.97 -22.27 2.41
CA LYS A 605 -30.17 -22.94 1.88
C LYS A 605 -30.39 -22.63 0.40
N GLY A 606 -30.45 -23.66 -0.44
CA GLY A 606 -30.54 -23.52 -1.90
C GLY A 606 -29.18 -23.64 -2.61
N PHE A 607 -28.10 -23.77 -1.85
CA PHE A 607 -26.74 -24.03 -2.33
C PHE A 607 -26.18 -25.33 -1.73
N ASP A 608 -27.07 -26.29 -1.47
CA ASP A 608 -26.75 -27.55 -0.79
C ASP A 608 -25.87 -28.51 -1.64
N ASP A 609 -25.60 -28.17 -2.90
CA ASP A 609 -24.71 -28.95 -3.76
C ASP A 609 -23.25 -28.79 -3.34
N PRO A 610 -22.46 -29.89 -3.26
CA PRO A 610 -21.07 -29.85 -2.80
C PRO A 610 -20.15 -29.01 -3.68
N VAL A 611 -20.47 -28.81 -4.97
CA VAL A 611 -19.70 -27.94 -5.86
C VAL A 611 -19.98 -26.48 -5.52
N LEU A 612 -21.25 -26.13 -5.28
CA LEU A 612 -21.63 -24.76 -4.89
C LEU A 612 -21.11 -24.41 -3.50
N SER A 613 -21.18 -25.31 -2.53
CA SER A 613 -20.64 -25.05 -1.18
C SER A 613 -19.14 -24.80 -1.19
N ARG A 614 -18.37 -25.57 -1.97
CA ARG A 614 -16.92 -25.35 -2.16
C ARG A 614 -16.64 -24.01 -2.85
N ALA A 615 -17.42 -23.68 -3.88
CA ALA A 615 -17.28 -22.42 -4.60
C ALA A 615 -17.65 -21.20 -3.72
N ILE A 616 -18.67 -21.33 -2.86
CA ILE A 616 -19.03 -20.34 -1.83
C ILE A 616 -17.86 -20.15 -0.86
N ALA A 617 -17.35 -21.24 -0.27
CA ALA A 617 -16.25 -21.17 0.68
C ALA A 617 -15.01 -20.48 0.08
N LYS A 618 -14.67 -20.80 -1.17
CA LYS A 618 -13.59 -20.13 -1.91
C LYS A 618 -13.86 -18.63 -2.10
N THR A 619 -15.05 -18.28 -2.61
CA THR A 619 -15.42 -16.89 -2.89
C THR A 619 -15.44 -16.07 -1.60
N PHE A 620 -15.96 -16.63 -0.51
CA PHE A 620 -16.01 -15.97 0.80
C PHE A 620 -14.60 -15.77 1.35
N GLY A 621 -13.72 -16.77 1.22
CA GLY A 621 -12.30 -16.63 1.56
C GLY A 621 -11.62 -15.51 0.79
N GLU A 622 -11.84 -15.40 -0.52
CA GLU A 622 -11.30 -14.31 -1.32
C GLU A 622 -11.82 -12.93 -0.88
N VAL A 623 -13.11 -12.81 -0.49
CA VAL A 623 -13.65 -11.56 0.10
C VAL A 623 -12.96 -11.22 1.42
N VAL A 624 -12.75 -12.22 2.29
CA VAL A 624 -12.05 -12.03 3.58
C VAL A 624 -10.65 -11.44 3.34
N ILE A 625 -9.88 -12.00 2.40
CA ILE A 625 -8.54 -11.52 2.04
C ILE A 625 -8.56 -10.04 1.63
N GLN A 626 -9.52 -9.66 0.77
CA GLN A 626 -9.61 -8.26 0.32
C GLN A 626 -9.96 -7.30 1.47
N LEU A 627 -10.78 -7.75 2.42
CA LEU A 627 -11.16 -6.93 3.56
C LEU A 627 -10.06 -6.83 4.62
N GLU A 628 -9.36 -7.92 4.92
CA GLU A 628 -8.19 -7.89 5.81
C GLU A 628 -7.09 -6.98 5.24
N TRP A 629 -6.86 -7.03 3.93
CA TRP A 629 -5.97 -6.11 3.25
C TRP A 629 -6.39 -4.66 3.48
N LEU A 630 -7.67 -4.34 3.24
CA LEU A 630 -8.22 -2.99 3.41
C LEU A 630 -8.11 -2.50 4.86
N GLU A 631 -8.53 -3.31 5.83
CA GLU A 631 -8.47 -2.99 7.26
C GLU A 631 -7.04 -2.71 7.70
N SER A 632 -6.06 -3.45 7.18
CA SER A 632 -4.65 -3.25 7.51
C SER A 632 -4.05 -1.95 6.96
N ILE A 633 -4.68 -1.32 5.95
CA ILE A 633 -4.23 -0.05 5.36
C ILE A 633 -5.03 1.14 5.91
N TRP A 634 -6.33 0.95 6.07
CA TRP A 634 -7.33 2.00 6.28
C TRP A 634 -8.10 1.84 7.60
N GLY A 635 -7.61 1.02 8.53
CA GLY A 635 -8.24 0.79 9.83
C GLY A 635 -8.55 2.10 10.58
N ASP A 636 -7.66 3.09 10.48
CA ASP A 636 -7.86 4.43 11.05
C ASP A 636 -9.07 5.17 10.47
N VAL A 637 -9.28 5.07 9.15
CA VAL A 637 -10.43 5.69 8.46
C VAL A 637 -11.72 4.95 8.77
N ILE A 638 -11.67 3.61 8.78
CA ILE A 638 -12.82 2.75 9.09
C ILE A 638 -13.30 3.02 10.52
N GLU A 639 -12.39 3.05 11.50
CA GLU A 639 -12.71 3.33 12.90
C GLU A 639 -13.19 4.76 13.14
N SER A 640 -12.63 5.74 12.42
CA SER A 640 -13.06 7.14 12.53
C SER A 640 -14.49 7.37 12.02
N GLY A 641 -14.94 6.59 11.04
CA GLY A 641 -16.32 6.64 10.56
C GLY A 641 -17.34 6.14 11.60
N ILE A 642 -16.91 5.21 12.45
CA ILE A 642 -17.77 4.57 13.47
C ILE A 642 -18.01 5.49 14.66
N LYS A 643 -16.94 6.05 15.26
CA LYS A 643 -17.02 6.80 16.53
C LYS A 643 -17.97 7.99 16.52
N ARG A 644 -18.22 8.57 15.33
CA ARG A 644 -19.11 9.73 15.19
C ARG A 644 -20.59 9.35 15.15
N ASN A 645 -20.93 8.14 14.71
CA ASN A 645 -22.30 7.63 14.74
C ASN A 645 -22.76 7.28 16.17
N GLU A 646 -21.83 7.10 17.11
CA GLU A 646 -22.14 6.89 18.53
C GLU A 646 -22.34 8.20 19.30
N SER A 647 -21.85 9.33 18.77
CA SER A 647 -21.93 10.66 19.40
C SER A 647 -23.11 11.52 18.94
N ASN A 648 -23.87 11.06 17.94
CA ASN A 648 -25.13 11.66 17.48
C ASN A 648 -26.28 10.75 17.90
#